data_AF-A0A8H7TI76-F1
#
_entry.id   AF-A0A8H7TI76-F1
#
_cell.length_a   1.000
_cell.length_b   1.000
_cell.length_c   1.000
_cell.angle_alpha   90.00
_cell.angle_beta   90.00
_cell.angle_gamma   90.00
#
_symmetry.space_group_name_H-M   'P 1'
#
loop_
_entity.id
_entity.type
_entity.pdbx_description
1 polymer ?
#
loop_
_entity_poly.entity_id
_entity_poly.type
_entity_poly.pdbx_seq_one_letter_code
_entity_poly.pdbx_strand_id
1 'polypeptide(L)'
;MGISRRPKGDKAANPGGGRAAASGSSKPNIKKAAFDTTKKKEVGVSDLTLISKVTNEAINDNLKKRFENAEIYTYIGHVLVSVNPFRDLGIYTEAVLDSYRGKNRLEMPPHVFAVAESAYYNMKAYKDNQCVIISGESGAGKTEAAKRIMQYIANVSGGGNSSIQETKDMVLATNPLLESFGNAKTLRNNNSSRFGKYLQLQFNAQGEPVGADITNYLLEKSRVVGQIQNERNFHIFYQFTKGASSTYKQNFGIQGPSTYAYTSNSKCLDVDGIDDLAEWNDTLQAMNVIGLSQQEQDEIFRVLAAILWTGNIGFREDKDGYAEVVDQSVVDFLAYLLEVEPADVIKAITIRILTPRNGEVIESPANPAQALATRDALAKALYNNLFDWIVERVNVSLKARAATANSIGILDIYGFEIFEKNSFEQLCINYVNEKLQQIFIQLTLKTEQEEYAREQIKWTPITYFDNKIVCDLIESTRPPGVFSAMKDATKTAHADPAACDRTFMTAINGMSNPHLTPRQGNFIIKHYAGDVAYTVDGITDKNKDQLLKGLLNLFGNSQNEFVHTLFPHQVDQDNRKQPPSAGDKIKASANDLVATLMKAEPSYIRTIKPNENKSPTEYNVPNVMHQIKYLGLQENVRIRRAGFAYRQTFDKFVERFYLLSPQTSYAGDYTWTGDAKSGAKQILKDTSIPAEEFQMGVTKAFIKAPETLFALEHMRDRYWHNMAIRIQRVWRAFLRIRIEAATRIQRMWRKKRVGAEFLALRDRGHKVLQGRKERRRMSLLGSRRFMGDYLGIAATSGPGSRIRNAINLSANEKVLFSCRGEILETKFGRSSKASPRILVLTQSKFYIISQHLVNKQVQVAVERSIPLGAIKFVGTSTCRDDWFSLGVGSPQEADPLLNCVLKTELFTHMSMAIPGGGFSLKISDSIEYAKKPGKMQVIKVVKDSPSEQDFYKSGAIHTKGGEPPNSVSRPMPKGKPIAAKPFTKGKLIKPGGPGGRPSKFSNTNRNTKPVAQPNGGATQGRNMPAAPAAVSMANHTRNNPSASSGRSVPPPPPSAPPAAAAPPREPQYRVLYDFNGQSANEITMAKDELVTILQKENNGWWLAKHPSGQQGWAPSAYLKEEAPPPPPPVAPAARPMPPPPPPAAAKSNGHGPVVRAKPTPPAPPAKRPAAGGRKPAPPPAPRDSGLSVNGTDSGRSTPTPSFAGGLAEALKARQSAMQRDRDEEADW
;
A
#
# COMPACT_ATOMS: atom_id res chain seq x y z
N MET A 1 20.85 37.43 2.35
CA MET A 1 19.79 38.30 2.88
C MET A 1 18.54 37.46 3.12
N GLY A 2 17.95 37.54 4.31
CA GLY A 2 16.63 36.96 4.62
C GLY A 2 15.97 37.82 5.70
N ILE A 3 14.69 38.17 5.54
CA ILE A 3 13.98 39.05 6.47
C ILE A 3 12.89 38.24 7.18
N SER A 4 13.08 38.05 8.48
CA SER A 4 12.10 37.44 9.37
C SER A 4 10.82 38.27 9.51
N ARG A 5 9.68 37.63 9.78
CA ARG A 5 8.57 38.27 10.50
C ARG A 5 8.37 37.60 11.85
N ARG A 6 8.38 38.40 12.92
CA ARG A 6 8.14 37.97 14.31
C ARG A 6 6.67 37.59 14.53
N PRO A 7 6.37 36.67 15.47
CA PRO A 7 5.04 36.58 16.05
C PRO A 7 4.75 37.79 16.96
N LYS A 8 3.47 38.16 17.02
CA LYS A 8 2.80 38.75 18.19
C LYS A 8 1.64 37.78 18.51
N GLY A 9 1.30 37.47 19.75
CA GLY A 9 1.91 37.93 21.01
C GLY A 9 0.85 37.99 22.10
N ASP A 10 0.71 36.91 22.86
CA ASP A 10 -0.33 36.76 23.88
C ASP A 10 -0.17 37.70 25.07
N LYS A 11 -1.29 38.01 25.74
CA LYS A 11 -1.31 38.68 27.04
C LYS A 11 -2.11 37.86 28.05
N ALA A 12 -1.38 37.33 29.03
CA ALA A 12 -1.87 36.99 30.36
C ALA A 12 -2.37 38.26 31.10
N ALA A 13 -3.17 38.21 32.18
CA ALA A 13 -4.05 37.16 32.74
C ALA A 13 -4.86 37.81 33.89
N ASN A 14 -5.85 37.09 34.47
CA ASN A 14 -5.97 36.98 35.93
C ASN A 14 -6.91 35.83 36.36
N PRO A 15 -6.74 35.24 37.56
CA PRO A 15 -7.61 34.20 38.10
C PRO A 15 -8.64 34.73 39.13
N GLY A 16 -9.65 33.91 39.43
CA GLY A 16 -10.56 34.10 40.57
C GLY A 16 -11.97 34.57 40.20
N GLY A 17 -13.00 33.87 40.70
CA GLY A 17 -14.41 34.24 40.50
C GLY A 17 -15.33 33.03 40.26
N GLY A 18 -15.55 32.21 41.29
CA GLY A 18 -16.49 31.09 41.19
C GLY A 18 -17.96 31.53 41.32
N ARG A 19 -18.79 31.24 40.31
CA ARG A 19 -20.26 31.19 40.43
C ARG A 19 -20.84 30.27 39.37
N ALA A 20 -21.80 29.44 39.75
CA ALA A 20 -22.50 28.55 38.82
C ALA A 20 -23.53 29.32 37.99
N ALA A 21 -23.64 28.99 36.71
CA ALA A 21 -24.69 29.41 35.79
C ALA A 21 -24.98 28.28 34.80
N ALA A 22 -26.25 28.11 34.42
CA ALA A 22 -26.72 26.94 33.70
C ALA A 22 -26.70 27.10 32.16
N SER A 23 -26.70 25.95 31.46
CA SER A 23 -27.20 25.74 30.10
C SER A 23 -26.84 26.81 29.03
N GLY A 24 -25.70 26.63 28.37
CA GLY A 24 -25.39 27.25 27.09
C GLY A 24 -24.79 26.23 26.13
N SER A 25 -25.29 26.13 24.90
CA SER A 25 -24.89 25.10 23.93
C SER A 25 -23.51 25.38 23.33
N SER A 26 -22.50 24.62 23.77
CA SER A 26 -21.16 24.64 23.19
C SER A 26 -21.17 24.09 21.76
N LYS A 27 -20.85 24.93 20.77
CA LYS A 27 -20.63 24.48 19.39
C LYS A 27 -19.46 23.48 19.33
N PRO A 28 -19.55 22.39 18.56
CA PRO A 28 -18.46 21.43 18.43
C PRO A 28 -17.24 22.11 17.78
N ASN A 29 -16.10 22.06 18.45
CA ASN A 29 -14.89 22.79 18.06
C ASN A 29 -14.08 21.99 17.01
N ILE A 30 -14.72 21.75 15.86
CA ILE A 30 -14.20 20.92 14.76
C ILE A 30 -12.90 21.53 14.23
N LYS A 31 -11.81 20.76 14.29
CA LYS A 31 -10.48 21.22 13.90
C LYS A 31 -10.36 21.33 12.36
N LYS A 32 -9.59 22.32 11.91
CA LYS A 32 -9.20 22.50 10.51
C LYS A 32 -8.58 21.22 9.96
N ALA A 33 -9.08 20.73 8.82
CA ALA A 33 -8.58 19.51 8.20
C ALA A 33 -7.15 19.71 7.67
N ALA A 34 -6.17 19.12 8.34
CA ALA A 34 -4.80 19.04 7.85
C ALA A 34 -4.69 18.07 6.66
N PHE A 35 -3.70 18.29 5.79
CA PHE A 35 -3.27 17.30 4.80
C PHE A 35 -2.30 16.33 5.48
N ASP A 36 -2.82 15.18 5.92
CA ASP A 36 -2.08 14.18 6.67
C ASP A 36 -1.12 13.39 5.77
N THR A 37 0.15 13.80 5.74
CA THR A 37 1.24 13.11 5.03
C THR A 37 1.74 11.87 5.75
N THR A 38 1.23 11.57 6.95
CA THR A 38 1.73 10.54 7.86
C THR A 38 0.87 9.28 7.92
N LYS A 39 -0.36 9.30 7.39
CA LYS A 39 -1.15 8.08 7.23
C LYS A 39 -0.43 7.07 6.32
N LYS A 40 0.00 5.94 6.90
CA LYS A 40 0.22 4.68 6.15
C LYS A 40 -1.04 4.40 5.31
N LYS A 41 -0.86 3.88 4.09
CA LYS A 41 -1.99 3.26 3.37
C LYS A 41 -2.49 2.09 4.22
N GLU A 42 -3.77 2.11 4.55
CA GLU A 42 -4.44 0.98 5.20
C GLU A 42 -4.38 -0.23 4.25
N VAL A 43 -3.93 -1.38 4.75
CA VAL A 43 -3.75 -2.59 3.95
C VAL A 43 -5.07 -3.34 3.90
N GLY A 44 -5.55 -3.60 2.68
CA GLY A 44 -6.86 -4.21 2.46
C GLY A 44 -7.98 -3.30 2.96
N VAL A 45 -8.92 -3.90 3.69
CA VAL A 45 -10.08 -3.25 4.31
C VAL A 45 -10.14 -3.67 5.77
N SER A 46 -10.27 -2.71 6.69
CA SER A 46 -10.26 -2.90 8.14
C SER A 46 -11.57 -3.44 8.72
N ASP A 47 -12.70 -3.24 8.03
CA ASP A 47 -14.00 -3.86 8.32
C ASP A 47 -14.54 -4.54 7.05
N LEU A 48 -14.70 -5.87 7.10
CA LEU A 48 -15.13 -6.71 5.98
C LEU A 48 -16.55 -6.40 5.51
N THR A 49 -17.37 -5.67 6.29
CA THR A 49 -18.65 -5.13 5.78
C THR A 49 -18.47 -4.15 4.62
N LEU A 50 -17.26 -3.62 4.43
CA LEU A 50 -16.92 -2.68 3.36
C LEU A 50 -16.27 -3.35 2.14
N ILE A 51 -16.03 -4.67 2.09
CA ILE A 51 -15.52 -5.31 0.86
C ILE A 51 -16.54 -5.18 -0.29
N SER A 52 -16.09 -4.92 -1.51
CA SER A 52 -16.98 -4.68 -2.66
C SER A 52 -17.77 -5.94 -3.06
N LYS A 53 -17.11 -7.10 -3.16
CA LYS A 53 -17.76 -8.40 -3.47
C LYS A 53 -17.81 -9.26 -2.21
N VAL A 54 -19.01 -9.69 -1.81
CA VAL A 54 -19.20 -10.56 -0.64
C VAL A 54 -19.09 -12.03 -1.05
N THR A 55 -17.86 -12.51 -1.19
CA THR A 55 -17.56 -13.93 -1.45
C THR A 55 -16.46 -14.42 -0.50
N ASN A 56 -16.40 -15.74 -0.27
CA ASN A 56 -15.37 -16.34 0.59
C ASN A 56 -13.97 -15.99 0.10
N GLU A 57 -13.78 -15.97 -1.22
CA GLU A 57 -12.51 -15.65 -1.87
C GLU A 57 -12.11 -14.21 -1.61
N ALA A 58 -13.05 -13.25 -1.69
CA ALA A 58 -12.78 -11.84 -1.42
C ALA A 58 -12.47 -11.56 0.08
N ILE A 59 -13.09 -12.31 0.99
CA ILE A 59 -12.77 -12.28 2.42
C ILE A 59 -11.37 -12.86 2.66
N ASN A 60 -11.06 -14.01 2.06
CA ASN A 60 -9.77 -14.69 2.16
C ASN A 60 -8.62 -13.82 1.60
N ASP A 61 -8.84 -13.21 0.44
CA ASP A 61 -7.92 -12.25 -0.19
C ASP A 61 -7.62 -11.04 0.72
N ASN A 62 -8.61 -10.57 1.48
CA ASN A 62 -8.43 -9.43 2.38
C ASN A 62 -7.64 -9.83 3.64
N LEU A 63 -8.04 -10.94 4.27
CA LEU A 63 -7.36 -11.48 5.45
C LEU A 63 -5.91 -11.86 5.14
N LYS A 64 -5.64 -12.47 3.98
CA LYS A 64 -4.30 -12.77 3.50
C LYS A 64 -3.43 -11.51 3.37
N LYS A 65 -3.89 -10.50 2.63
CA LYS A 65 -3.13 -9.25 2.42
C LYS A 65 -2.82 -8.54 3.73
N ARG A 66 -3.76 -8.58 4.70
CA ARG A 66 -3.57 -8.01 6.02
C ARG A 66 -2.56 -8.82 6.86
N PHE A 67 -2.69 -10.15 6.90
CA PHE A 67 -1.73 -11.05 7.55
C PHE A 67 -0.29 -10.90 7.01
N GLU A 68 -0.12 -10.84 5.68
CA GLU A 68 1.17 -10.62 5.02
C GLU A 68 1.84 -9.29 5.43
N ASN A 69 1.05 -8.31 5.89
CA ASN A 69 1.52 -7.01 6.39
C ASN A 69 1.45 -6.90 7.92
N ALA A 70 1.38 -8.03 8.64
CA ALA A 70 1.27 -8.16 10.10
C ALA A 70 -0.01 -7.56 10.74
N GLU A 71 -1.03 -7.26 9.96
CA GLU A 71 -2.32 -6.74 10.41
C GLU A 71 -3.30 -7.89 10.73
N ILE A 72 -3.11 -8.60 11.84
CA ILE A 72 -3.87 -9.85 12.12
C ILE A 72 -5.38 -9.66 12.39
N TYR A 73 -5.80 -8.47 12.79
CA TYR A 73 -7.15 -8.17 13.23
C TYR A 73 -7.97 -7.47 12.13
N THR A 74 -9.22 -7.87 11.95
CA THR A 74 -10.15 -7.26 10.97
C THR A 74 -11.59 -7.36 11.47
N TYR A 75 -12.43 -6.33 11.33
CA TYR A 75 -13.83 -6.39 11.77
C TYR A 75 -14.78 -7.03 10.74
N ILE A 76 -15.95 -7.48 11.22
CA ILE A 76 -17.21 -7.61 10.47
C ILE A 76 -18.27 -6.87 11.30
N GLY A 77 -18.35 -5.54 11.15
CA GLY A 77 -19.12 -4.70 12.06
C GLY A 77 -18.54 -4.76 13.48
N HIS A 78 -19.30 -5.28 14.46
CA HIS A 78 -18.81 -5.47 15.83
C HIS A 78 -18.20 -6.86 16.10
N VAL A 79 -18.19 -7.78 15.13
CA VAL A 79 -17.46 -9.05 15.24
C VAL A 79 -15.99 -8.81 14.90
N LEU A 80 -15.06 -9.35 15.69
CA LEU A 80 -13.62 -9.30 15.40
C LEU A 80 -13.16 -10.62 14.78
N VAL A 81 -12.48 -10.55 13.63
CA VAL A 81 -11.71 -11.66 13.04
C VAL A 81 -10.24 -11.50 13.43
N SER A 82 -9.59 -12.61 13.80
CA SER A 82 -8.21 -12.63 14.31
C SER A 82 -7.43 -13.81 13.70
N VAL A 83 -6.45 -13.53 12.82
CA VAL A 83 -5.58 -14.57 12.25
C VAL A 83 -4.37 -14.80 13.16
N ASN A 84 -4.07 -16.04 13.58
CA ASN A 84 -2.94 -16.32 14.47
C ASN A 84 -1.60 -15.93 13.78
N PRO A 85 -0.79 -15.01 14.33
CA PRO A 85 0.49 -14.62 13.72
C PRO A 85 1.59 -15.67 13.81
N PHE A 86 1.51 -16.64 14.74
CA PHE A 86 2.61 -17.54 15.13
C PHE A 86 3.95 -16.86 15.48
N ARG A 87 3.92 -15.57 15.83
CA ARG A 87 5.03 -14.76 16.35
C ARG A 87 4.48 -13.63 17.21
N ASP A 88 5.31 -13.07 18.09
CA ASP A 88 5.00 -11.75 18.65
C ASP A 88 5.10 -10.66 17.56
N LEU A 89 4.26 -9.62 17.72
CA LEU A 89 4.17 -8.44 16.87
C LEU A 89 4.35 -7.13 17.67
N GLY A 90 4.53 -7.18 19.00
CA GLY A 90 4.65 -6.02 19.87
C GLY A 90 3.33 -5.26 20.13
N ILE A 91 2.20 -5.81 19.67
CA ILE A 91 0.87 -5.15 19.72
C ILE A 91 0.15 -5.25 21.08
N TYR A 92 0.70 -6.01 22.03
CA TYR A 92 0.12 -6.19 23.37
C TYR A 92 0.88 -5.45 24.48
N THR A 93 1.68 -4.43 24.11
CA THR A 93 2.41 -3.58 25.06
C THR A 93 1.48 -2.61 25.80
N GLU A 94 1.89 -2.16 26.99
CA GLU A 94 1.13 -1.22 27.82
C GLU A 94 0.82 0.10 27.08
N ALA A 95 1.78 0.60 26.30
CA ALA A 95 1.59 1.80 25.49
C ALA A 95 0.50 1.63 24.41
N VAL A 96 0.30 0.41 23.89
CA VAL A 96 -0.82 0.10 23.00
C VAL A 96 -2.11 -0.04 23.82
N LEU A 97 -2.08 -0.73 24.96
CA LEU A 97 -3.23 -0.89 25.87
C LEU A 97 -3.85 0.46 26.25
N ASP A 98 -3.05 1.42 26.75
CA ASP A 98 -3.51 2.77 27.08
C ASP A 98 -4.00 3.55 25.85
N SER A 99 -3.46 3.28 24.65
CA SER A 99 -3.93 3.95 23.43
C SER A 99 -5.38 3.59 23.05
N TYR A 100 -5.86 2.41 23.46
CA TYR A 100 -7.25 1.97 23.27
C TYR A 100 -8.19 2.40 24.40
N ARG A 101 -7.66 2.84 25.54
CA ARG A 101 -8.45 3.22 26.72
C ARG A 101 -9.34 4.44 26.45
N GLY A 102 -10.63 4.31 26.76
CA GLY A 102 -11.64 5.32 26.46
C GLY A 102 -11.87 5.58 24.96
N LYS A 103 -11.47 4.66 24.08
CA LYS A 103 -11.67 4.80 22.62
C LYS A 103 -12.86 4.01 22.11
N ASN A 104 -13.57 4.62 21.17
CA ASN A 104 -14.58 3.90 20.39
C ASN A 104 -13.90 3.04 19.31
N ARG A 105 -14.48 1.88 18.99
CA ARG A 105 -14.03 0.94 17.94
C ARG A 105 -13.67 1.59 16.58
N LEU A 106 -14.29 2.72 16.23
CA LEU A 106 -14.06 3.45 14.98
C LEU A 106 -12.96 4.52 15.04
N GLU A 107 -12.30 4.70 16.20
CA GLU A 107 -11.25 5.72 16.40
C GLU A 107 -9.83 5.14 16.30
N MET A 108 -9.70 3.82 16.45
CA MET A 108 -8.45 3.07 16.47
C MET A 108 -8.53 1.90 15.46
N PRO A 109 -7.40 1.34 14.97
CA PRO A 109 -7.43 0.18 14.08
C PRO A 109 -7.97 -1.07 14.80
N PRO A 110 -8.42 -2.11 14.07
CA PRO A 110 -9.01 -3.31 14.67
C PRO A 110 -8.07 -3.99 15.68
N HIS A 111 -8.57 -4.26 16.88
CA HIS A 111 -7.81 -4.93 17.94
C HIS A 111 -8.71 -5.63 18.95
N VAL A 112 -8.18 -6.64 19.66
CA VAL A 112 -8.86 -7.32 20.77
C VAL A 112 -9.16 -6.37 21.93
N PHE A 113 -8.25 -5.43 22.22
CA PHE A 113 -8.43 -4.41 23.26
C PHE A 113 -9.65 -3.51 23.02
N ALA A 114 -10.00 -3.19 21.77
CA ALA A 114 -11.21 -2.43 21.46
C ALA A 114 -12.51 -3.21 21.74
N VAL A 115 -12.47 -4.54 21.72
CA VAL A 115 -13.62 -5.39 22.11
C VAL A 115 -13.73 -5.42 23.64
N ALA A 116 -12.60 -5.59 24.34
CA ALA A 116 -12.55 -5.56 25.81
C ALA A 116 -12.98 -4.19 26.38
N GLU A 117 -12.52 -3.08 25.79
CA GLU A 117 -12.97 -1.72 26.12
C GLU A 117 -14.46 -1.55 25.88
N SER A 118 -14.99 -2.00 24.73
CA SER A 118 -16.41 -1.86 24.43
C SER A 118 -17.28 -2.62 25.43
N ALA A 119 -16.88 -3.83 25.85
CA ALA A 119 -17.59 -4.57 26.90
C ALA A 119 -17.50 -3.84 28.25
N TYR A 120 -16.29 -3.49 28.70
CA TYR A 120 -16.10 -2.82 29.99
C TYR A 120 -16.81 -1.45 30.07
N TYR A 121 -16.80 -0.68 28.99
CA TYR A 121 -17.56 0.56 28.86
C TYR A 121 -19.08 0.31 28.93
N ASN A 122 -19.61 -0.62 28.12
CA ASN A 122 -21.04 -0.91 28.08
C ASN A 122 -21.55 -1.35 29.46
N MET A 123 -20.84 -2.25 30.14
CA MET A 123 -21.13 -2.68 31.50
C MET A 123 -21.26 -1.48 32.46
N LYS A 124 -20.31 -0.53 32.42
CA LYS A 124 -20.31 0.61 33.33
C LYS A 124 -21.35 1.67 32.98
N ALA A 125 -21.65 1.86 31.70
CA ALA A 125 -22.55 2.88 31.17
C ALA A 125 -24.04 2.48 31.22
N TYR A 126 -24.37 1.25 30.82
CA TYR A 126 -25.75 0.77 30.72
C TYR A 126 -26.19 -0.11 31.89
N LYS A 127 -25.24 -0.64 32.68
CA LYS A 127 -25.46 -1.60 33.77
C LYS A 127 -25.98 -2.97 33.33
N ASP A 128 -25.75 -3.33 32.08
CA ASP A 128 -25.99 -4.67 31.53
C ASP A 128 -24.75 -5.56 31.64
N ASN A 129 -24.96 -6.84 31.96
CA ASN A 129 -23.88 -7.83 31.88
C ASN A 129 -23.41 -8.00 30.42
N GLN A 130 -22.15 -8.40 30.24
CA GLN A 130 -21.55 -8.59 28.92
C GLN A 130 -21.01 -10.01 28.78
N CYS A 131 -20.92 -10.54 27.55
CA CYS A 131 -20.18 -11.76 27.29
C CYS A 131 -19.31 -11.64 26.03
N VAL A 132 -18.12 -12.22 26.04
CA VAL A 132 -17.21 -12.28 24.89
C VAL A 132 -17.06 -13.72 24.44
N ILE A 133 -17.58 -14.05 23.27
CA ILE A 133 -17.63 -15.40 22.71
C ILE A 133 -16.49 -15.56 21.72
N ILE A 134 -15.54 -16.45 22.02
CA ILE A 134 -14.34 -16.69 21.23
C ILE A 134 -14.44 -18.09 20.59
N SER A 135 -14.28 -18.15 19.26
CA SER A 135 -14.47 -19.39 18.49
C SER A 135 -13.43 -19.53 17.38
N GLY A 136 -13.11 -20.77 17.01
CA GLY A 136 -12.11 -21.11 15.99
C GLY A 136 -11.46 -22.47 16.23
N GLU A 137 -10.74 -22.98 15.23
CA GLU A 137 -10.04 -24.28 15.28
C GLU A 137 -9.01 -24.37 16.42
N SER A 138 -8.55 -25.59 16.74
CA SER A 138 -7.42 -25.72 17.67
C SER A 138 -6.13 -25.19 17.05
N GLY A 139 -5.39 -24.37 17.82
CA GLY A 139 -4.25 -23.60 17.33
C GLY A 139 -4.60 -22.25 16.68
N ALA A 140 -5.88 -21.86 16.60
CA ALA A 140 -6.28 -20.55 16.05
C ALA A 140 -6.03 -19.34 16.98
N GLY A 141 -5.66 -19.57 18.25
CA GLY A 141 -5.31 -18.50 19.21
C GLY A 141 -6.44 -18.02 20.13
N LYS A 142 -7.52 -18.81 20.31
CA LYS A 142 -8.65 -18.45 21.20
C LYS A 142 -8.21 -18.08 22.62
N THR A 143 -7.44 -18.95 23.26
CA THR A 143 -6.98 -18.81 24.65
C THR A 143 -6.03 -17.62 24.82
N GLU A 144 -5.24 -17.30 23.80
CA GLU A 144 -4.47 -16.04 23.78
C GLU A 144 -5.40 -14.82 23.70
N ALA A 145 -6.42 -14.83 22.83
CA ALA A 145 -7.40 -13.74 22.79
C ALA A 145 -8.13 -13.57 24.15
N ALA A 146 -8.47 -14.67 24.83
CA ALA A 146 -9.01 -14.64 26.19
C ALA A 146 -8.02 -14.01 27.19
N LYS A 147 -6.75 -14.44 27.19
CA LYS A 147 -5.67 -13.87 28.02
C LYS A 147 -5.50 -12.36 27.78
N ARG A 148 -5.56 -11.88 26.53
CA ARG A 148 -5.47 -10.44 26.21
C ARG A 148 -6.72 -9.64 26.62
N ILE A 149 -7.91 -10.24 26.64
CA ILE A 149 -9.11 -9.60 27.22
C ILE A 149 -8.97 -9.48 28.73
N MET A 150 -8.55 -10.55 29.42
CA MET A 150 -8.33 -10.54 30.87
C MET A 150 -7.26 -9.50 31.26
N GLN A 151 -6.12 -9.48 30.57
CA GLN A 151 -5.05 -8.49 30.75
C GLN A 151 -5.55 -7.05 30.58
N TYR A 152 -6.36 -6.79 29.54
CA TYR A 152 -6.94 -5.47 29.30
C TYR A 152 -7.88 -5.03 30.43
N ILE A 153 -8.81 -5.91 30.82
CA ILE A 153 -9.79 -5.64 31.88
C ILE A 153 -9.08 -5.43 33.24
N ALA A 154 -8.08 -6.25 33.57
CA ALA A 154 -7.31 -6.15 34.82
C ALA A 154 -6.58 -4.80 34.96
N ASN A 155 -6.07 -4.25 33.85
CA ASN A 155 -5.37 -2.96 33.85
C ASN A 155 -6.34 -1.77 33.81
N VAL A 156 -7.36 -1.81 32.95
CA VAL A 156 -8.28 -0.66 32.78
C VAL A 156 -9.21 -0.47 33.98
N SER A 157 -9.56 -1.55 34.69
CA SER A 157 -10.47 -1.51 35.85
C SER A 157 -9.90 -0.81 37.10
N GLY A 158 -8.58 -0.68 37.20
CA GLY A 158 -7.94 -0.03 38.36
C GLY A 158 -8.05 -0.86 39.64
N GLY A 159 -8.25 -0.20 40.78
CA GLY A 159 -8.22 -0.80 42.11
C GLY A 159 -6.79 -0.95 42.64
N GLY A 160 -6.38 -0.04 43.53
CA GLY A 160 -5.06 -0.05 44.18
C GLY A 160 -5.02 -0.79 45.53
N ASN A 161 -6.11 -1.47 45.89
CA ASN A 161 -6.19 -2.25 47.12
C ASN A 161 -5.57 -3.64 46.90
N SER A 162 -4.76 -4.13 47.84
CA SER A 162 -4.07 -5.43 47.73
C SER A 162 -5.02 -6.58 47.38
N SER A 163 -6.19 -6.62 48.02
CA SER A 163 -7.21 -7.66 47.81
C SER A 163 -7.78 -7.70 46.39
N ILE A 164 -7.71 -6.59 45.64
CA ILE A 164 -8.14 -6.54 44.23
C ILE A 164 -7.01 -7.06 43.32
N GLN A 165 -5.75 -6.81 43.69
CA GLN A 165 -4.59 -7.36 42.98
C GLN A 165 -4.49 -8.88 43.19
N GLU A 166 -4.66 -9.37 44.42
CA GLU A 166 -4.78 -10.80 44.74
C GLU A 166 -5.81 -11.50 43.84
N THR A 167 -7.02 -10.95 43.69
CA THR A 167 -8.06 -11.53 42.83
C THR A 167 -7.65 -11.54 41.35
N LYS A 168 -6.94 -10.52 40.85
CA LYS A 168 -6.41 -10.53 39.46
C LYS A 168 -5.35 -11.60 39.29
N ASP A 169 -4.41 -11.71 40.22
CA ASP A 169 -3.28 -12.63 40.15
C ASP A 169 -3.76 -14.09 40.25
N MET A 170 -4.74 -14.39 41.12
CA MET A 170 -5.42 -15.68 41.16
C MET A 170 -6.14 -16.03 39.84
N VAL A 171 -6.92 -15.09 39.27
CA VAL A 171 -7.61 -15.30 37.97
C VAL A 171 -6.63 -15.60 36.83
N LEU A 172 -5.43 -14.99 36.86
CA LEU A 172 -4.37 -15.27 35.89
C LEU A 172 -3.71 -16.64 36.14
N ALA A 173 -3.38 -16.97 37.41
CA ALA A 173 -2.78 -18.23 37.83
C ALA A 173 -3.66 -19.47 37.56
N THR A 174 -4.98 -19.31 37.50
CA THR A 174 -5.90 -20.38 37.08
C THR A 174 -5.64 -20.90 35.67
N ASN A 175 -4.97 -20.13 34.78
CA ASN A 175 -4.72 -20.58 33.42
C ASN A 175 -3.68 -21.72 33.36
N PRO A 176 -2.44 -21.60 33.89
CA PRO A 176 -1.53 -22.73 34.03
C PRO A 176 -2.18 -24.01 34.60
N LEU A 177 -2.89 -23.92 35.73
CA LEU A 177 -3.51 -25.10 36.35
C LEU A 177 -4.53 -25.79 35.42
N LEU A 178 -5.47 -25.02 34.84
CA LEU A 178 -6.48 -25.60 33.95
C LEU A 178 -5.93 -25.97 32.57
N GLU A 179 -4.82 -25.38 32.12
CA GLU A 179 -4.14 -25.83 30.90
C GLU A 179 -3.39 -27.16 31.13
N SER A 180 -2.75 -27.36 32.28
CA SER A 180 -2.06 -28.62 32.60
C SER A 180 -3.02 -29.82 32.71
N PHE A 181 -4.17 -29.66 33.37
CA PHE A 181 -5.18 -30.72 33.50
C PHE A 181 -6.18 -30.78 32.34
N GLY A 182 -6.41 -29.68 31.63
CA GLY A 182 -7.45 -29.56 30.60
C GLY A 182 -6.93 -29.57 29.16
N ASN A 183 -5.64 -29.40 28.92
CA ASN A 183 -5.06 -29.35 27.58
C ASN A 183 -4.13 -30.55 27.32
N ALA A 184 -3.94 -30.84 26.02
CA ALA A 184 -3.06 -31.88 25.53
C ALA A 184 -2.46 -31.52 24.16
N LYS A 185 -1.42 -32.25 23.74
CA LYS A 185 -0.90 -32.18 22.37
C LYS A 185 -1.79 -33.00 21.43
N THR A 186 -2.42 -32.34 20.47
CA THR A 186 -3.13 -32.98 19.35
C THR A 186 -2.32 -32.88 18.06
N LEU A 187 -2.73 -33.61 17.01
CA LEU A 187 -2.12 -33.50 15.68
C LEU A 187 -2.17 -32.08 15.08
N ARG A 188 -3.11 -31.23 15.55
CA ARG A 188 -3.27 -29.85 15.07
C ARG A 188 -2.59 -28.80 15.96
N ASN A 189 -2.33 -29.08 17.24
CA ASN A 189 -1.87 -28.07 18.20
C ASN A 189 -1.17 -28.71 19.42
N ASN A 190 0.00 -28.19 19.78
CA ASN A 190 0.78 -28.70 20.91
C ASN A 190 0.12 -28.42 22.27
N ASN A 191 -0.60 -27.30 22.41
CA ASN A 191 -1.33 -26.95 23.63
C ASN A 191 -2.81 -26.75 23.27
N SER A 192 -3.53 -27.86 23.07
CA SER A 192 -4.92 -27.88 22.65
C SER A 192 -5.85 -28.04 23.85
N SER A 193 -6.70 -27.05 24.10
CA SER A 193 -7.81 -27.16 25.06
C SER A 193 -8.70 -28.36 24.72
N ARG A 194 -8.80 -29.31 25.65
CA ARG A 194 -9.70 -30.48 25.61
C ARG A 194 -10.75 -30.42 26.72
N PHE A 195 -11.16 -29.18 27.03
CA PHE A 195 -12.41 -28.78 27.69
C PHE A 195 -12.81 -27.40 27.16
N GLY A 196 -14.08 -27.03 27.28
CA GLY A 196 -14.56 -25.65 27.09
C GLY A 196 -14.62 -24.90 28.43
N LYS A 197 -14.37 -23.59 28.41
CA LYS A 197 -14.31 -22.73 29.61
C LYS A 197 -15.17 -21.48 29.44
N TYR A 198 -16.06 -21.22 30.39
CA TYR A 198 -16.72 -19.92 30.58
C TYR A 198 -16.22 -19.30 31.88
N LEU A 199 -15.45 -18.22 31.77
CA LEU A 199 -14.97 -17.43 32.90
C LEU A 199 -15.85 -16.20 33.04
N GLN A 200 -16.58 -16.07 34.14
CA GLN A 200 -17.40 -14.91 34.48
C GLN A 200 -16.66 -14.03 35.50
N LEU A 201 -16.08 -12.92 35.04
CA LEU A 201 -15.51 -11.89 35.92
C LEU A 201 -16.65 -11.09 36.55
N GLN A 202 -16.61 -10.90 37.87
CA GLN A 202 -17.67 -10.26 38.65
C GLN A 202 -17.18 -8.90 39.18
N PHE A 203 -18.00 -7.85 39.04
CA PHE A 203 -17.62 -6.46 39.32
C PHE A 203 -18.55 -5.79 40.34
N ASN A 204 -18.00 -4.89 41.15
CA ASN A 204 -18.78 -3.97 41.98
C ASN A 204 -19.42 -2.83 41.14
N ALA A 205 -20.21 -1.96 41.79
CA ALA A 205 -20.89 -0.85 41.12
C ALA A 205 -19.92 0.20 40.51
N GLN A 206 -18.71 0.29 41.05
CA GLN A 206 -17.59 1.12 40.61
C GLN A 206 -16.91 0.55 39.35
N GLY A 207 -17.08 -0.76 39.08
CA GLY A 207 -16.49 -1.48 37.95
C GLY A 207 -15.10 -2.06 38.24
N GLU A 208 -14.77 -2.33 39.50
CA GLU A 208 -13.57 -3.05 39.93
C GLU A 208 -13.90 -4.56 40.05
N PRO A 209 -12.98 -5.48 39.69
CA PRO A 209 -13.20 -6.91 39.84
C PRO A 209 -13.17 -7.29 41.33
N VAL A 210 -14.21 -8.00 41.79
CA VAL A 210 -14.37 -8.43 43.20
C VAL A 210 -14.41 -9.94 43.39
N GLY A 211 -14.47 -10.69 42.28
CA GLY A 211 -14.43 -12.15 42.23
C GLY A 211 -14.56 -12.65 40.79
N ALA A 212 -14.51 -13.97 40.62
CA ALA A 212 -14.77 -14.65 39.37
C ALA A 212 -15.41 -16.02 39.61
N ASP A 213 -16.03 -16.56 38.56
CA ASP A 213 -16.63 -17.90 38.52
C ASP A 213 -16.26 -18.58 37.20
N ILE A 214 -16.09 -19.90 37.20
CA ILE A 214 -15.64 -20.69 36.06
C ILE A 214 -16.55 -21.90 35.88
N THR A 215 -17.31 -21.90 34.78
CA THR A 215 -18.02 -23.09 34.31
C THR A 215 -17.14 -23.83 33.30
N ASN A 216 -16.82 -25.09 33.60
CA ASN A 216 -16.20 -26.01 32.64
C ASN A 216 -17.28 -26.74 31.83
N TYR A 217 -16.95 -27.09 30.58
CA TYR A 217 -17.85 -27.83 29.69
C TYR A 217 -17.10 -28.94 28.95
N LEU A 218 -17.51 -30.19 29.15
CA LEU A 218 -17.10 -31.36 28.36
C LEU A 218 -15.58 -31.53 28.25
N LEU A 219 -14.97 -32.08 29.30
CA LEU A 219 -13.63 -32.64 29.27
C LEU A 219 -13.58 -33.86 28.32
N GLU A 220 -12.56 -33.96 27.46
CA GLU A 220 -12.33 -35.12 26.58
C GLU A 220 -11.77 -36.32 27.37
N LYS A 221 -12.53 -36.83 28.35
CA LYS A 221 -12.09 -37.90 29.25
C LYS A 221 -11.65 -39.20 28.54
N SER A 222 -12.09 -39.44 27.31
CA SER A 222 -11.58 -40.55 26.48
C SER A 222 -10.06 -40.48 26.24
N ARG A 223 -9.47 -39.28 26.21
CA ARG A 223 -8.01 -39.06 26.09
C ARG A 223 -7.19 -39.65 27.24
N VAL A 224 -7.78 -39.82 28.42
CA VAL A 224 -7.10 -40.36 29.61
C VAL A 224 -6.55 -41.76 29.35
N VAL A 225 -7.27 -42.59 28.57
CA VAL A 225 -6.95 -44.02 28.40
C VAL A 225 -6.37 -44.36 27.02
N GLY A 226 -6.58 -43.51 26.02
CA GLY A 226 -6.13 -43.76 24.66
C GLY A 226 -6.10 -42.48 23.83
N GLN A 227 -5.06 -42.35 22.99
CA GLN A 227 -4.82 -41.18 22.17
C GLN A 227 -4.44 -41.62 20.74
N ILE A 228 -4.63 -40.75 19.77
CA ILE A 228 -4.19 -40.99 18.39
C ILE A 228 -2.65 -41.02 18.36
N GLN A 229 -2.05 -41.81 17.46
CA GLN A 229 -0.59 -41.87 17.31
C GLN A 229 -0.01 -40.47 17.07
N ASN A 230 1.09 -40.15 17.74
CA ASN A 230 1.76 -38.84 17.79
C ASN A 230 1.03 -37.73 18.59
N GLU A 231 -0.14 -37.98 19.19
CA GLU A 231 -0.75 -37.11 20.21
C GLU A 231 -0.22 -37.41 21.63
N ARG A 232 -0.55 -36.55 22.60
CA ARG A 232 -0.35 -36.84 24.04
C ARG A 232 -1.67 -37.00 24.77
N ASN A 233 -1.57 -37.61 25.95
CA ASN A 233 -2.53 -37.46 27.05
C ASN A 233 -2.50 -36.01 27.58
N PHE A 234 -3.27 -35.68 28.61
CA PHE A 234 -3.21 -34.38 29.27
C PHE A 234 -1.79 -34.07 29.80
N HIS A 235 -1.36 -32.81 29.72
CA HIS A 235 0.02 -32.42 30.02
C HIS A 235 0.46 -32.80 31.42
N ILE A 236 -0.44 -32.70 32.41
CA ILE A 236 -0.17 -33.01 33.81
C ILE A 236 0.45 -34.40 34.01
N PHE A 237 0.11 -35.41 33.20
CA PHE A 237 0.72 -36.73 33.31
C PHE A 237 2.21 -36.75 32.91
N TYR A 238 2.63 -35.92 31.95
CA TYR A 238 4.02 -35.81 31.50
C TYR A 238 4.81 -34.88 32.43
N GLN A 239 4.21 -33.77 32.84
CA GLN A 239 4.74 -32.86 33.86
C GLN A 239 5.01 -33.60 35.18
N PHE A 240 4.05 -34.39 35.67
CA PHE A 240 4.16 -35.17 36.91
C PHE A 240 5.19 -36.31 36.80
N THR A 241 5.09 -37.19 35.79
CA THR A 241 6.02 -38.33 35.66
C THR A 241 7.49 -37.91 35.46
N LYS A 242 7.73 -36.75 34.81
CA LYS A 242 9.07 -36.16 34.71
C LYS A 242 9.45 -35.43 36.01
N GLY A 243 8.63 -34.46 36.44
CA GLY A 243 8.92 -33.47 37.49
C GLY A 243 8.68 -33.91 38.94
N ALA A 244 8.02 -35.04 39.20
CA ALA A 244 7.69 -35.50 40.55
C ALA A 244 8.92 -35.53 41.48
N SER A 245 8.72 -35.09 42.72
CA SER A 245 9.73 -35.13 43.79
C SER A 245 10.18 -36.56 44.11
N SER A 246 11.32 -36.70 44.79
CA SER A 246 11.74 -38.01 45.33
C SER A 246 10.67 -38.63 46.23
N THR A 247 9.97 -37.80 47.01
CA THR A 247 8.86 -38.21 47.89
C THR A 247 7.69 -38.77 47.10
N TYR A 248 7.20 -38.09 46.06
CA TYR A 248 6.12 -38.62 45.22
C TYR A 248 6.54 -39.85 44.41
N LYS A 249 7.80 -39.92 43.96
CA LYS A 249 8.34 -41.10 43.27
C LYS A 249 8.43 -42.33 44.17
N GLN A 250 8.67 -42.15 45.47
CA GLN A 250 8.64 -43.22 46.47
C GLN A 250 7.20 -43.55 46.91
N ASN A 251 6.45 -42.57 47.43
CA ASN A 251 5.13 -42.78 48.00
C ASN A 251 4.09 -43.24 46.97
N PHE A 252 4.11 -42.68 45.75
CA PHE A 252 3.13 -42.99 44.70
C PHE A 252 3.71 -43.86 43.57
N GLY A 253 4.92 -44.40 43.76
CA GLY A 253 5.56 -45.32 42.81
C GLY A 253 5.82 -44.72 41.42
N ILE A 254 5.96 -43.39 41.32
CA ILE A 254 5.97 -42.68 40.04
C ILE A 254 7.28 -42.93 39.27
N GLN A 255 7.11 -43.43 38.05
CA GLN A 255 8.16 -43.70 37.07
C GLN A 255 8.07 -42.72 35.89
N GLY A 256 9.00 -42.83 34.93
CA GLY A 256 8.98 -42.01 33.71
C GLY A 256 7.81 -42.37 32.77
N PRO A 257 7.35 -41.43 31.92
CA PRO A 257 6.12 -41.59 31.12
C PRO A 257 6.16 -42.70 30.07
N SER A 258 7.31 -43.35 29.86
CA SER A 258 7.43 -44.53 29.01
C SER A 258 6.85 -45.80 29.63
N THR A 259 6.74 -45.91 30.96
CA THR A 259 6.34 -47.17 31.63
C THR A 259 4.84 -47.32 31.86
N TYR A 260 4.06 -46.25 31.68
CA TYR A 260 2.59 -46.30 31.78
C TYR A 260 1.94 -46.33 30.40
N ALA A 261 1.08 -47.32 30.16
CA ALA A 261 0.41 -47.51 28.87
C ALA A 261 -0.39 -46.26 28.43
N TYR A 262 -1.05 -45.60 29.38
CA TYR A 262 -1.84 -44.38 29.15
C TYR A 262 -1.01 -43.14 28.75
N THR A 263 0.32 -43.17 28.84
CA THR A 263 1.22 -42.10 28.35
C THR A 263 2.15 -42.53 27.22
N SER A 264 2.43 -43.83 27.06
CA SER A 264 3.38 -44.32 26.06
C SER A 264 2.74 -44.87 24.77
N ASN A 265 1.49 -45.32 24.80
CA ASN A 265 0.83 -45.98 23.66
C ASN A 265 0.76 -45.13 22.37
N SER A 266 0.67 -43.80 22.49
CA SER A 266 0.66 -42.88 21.34
C SER A 266 2.03 -42.73 20.65
N LYS A 267 3.10 -43.24 21.29
CA LYS A 267 4.52 -43.11 20.89
C LYS A 267 5.05 -41.67 20.89
N CYS A 268 4.45 -40.79 21.69
CA CYS A 268 4.86 -39.39 21.82
C CYS A 268 4.96 -38.95 23.29
N LEU A 269 6.18 -38.83 23.82
CA LEU A 269 6.44 -38.37 25.18
C LEU A 269 6.78 -36.87 25.25
N ASP A 270 7.50 -36.38 24.23
CA ASP A 270 8.06 -35.03 24.16
C ASP A 270 7.42 -34.21 23.03
N VAL A 271 7.48 -32.87 23.15
CA VAL A 271 6.72 -31.95 22.30
C VAL A 271 7.51 -30.67 22.02
N ASP A 272 7.68 -30.33 20.74
CA ASP A 272 8.46 -29.15 20.33
C ASP A 272 7.92 -27.86 20.95
N GLY A 273 8.78 -27.14 21.69
CA GLY A 273 8.43 -25.87 22.33
C GLY A 273 7.59 -25.99 23.60
N ILE A 274 7.46 -27.18 24.20
CA ILE A 274 6.94 -27.38 25.55
C ILE A 274 8.06 -27.98 26.41
N ASP A 275 8.30 -27.38 27.57
CA ASP A 275 9.16 -27.94 28.63
C ASP A 275 8.26 -28.39 29.79
N ASP A 276 7.99 -29.69 29.85
CA ASP A 276 7.14 -30.29 30.89
C ASP A 276 7.70 -30.09 32.31
N LEU A 277 9.01 -29.82 32.48
CA LEU A 277 9.61 -29.53 33.79
C LEU A 277 9.43 -28.05 34.18
N ALA A 278 9.45 -27.13 33.21
CA ALA A 278 9.08 -25.74 33.46
C ALA A 278 7.58 -25.64 33.81
N GLU A 279 6.71 -26.21 32.99
CA GLU A 279 5.26 -26.18 33.21
C GLU A 279 4.84 -26.91 34.51
N TRP A 280 5.58 -27.93 34.95
CA TRP A 280 5.38 -28.55 36.27
C TRP A 280 5.58 -27.54 37.42
N ASN A 281 6.64 -26.74 37.37
CA ASN A 281 6.90 -25.70 38.38
C ASN A 281 5.84 -24.58 38.32
N ASP A 282 5.42 -24.16 37.12
CA ASP A 282 4.35 -23.18 36.94
C ASP A 282 3.00 -23.70 37.47
N THR A 283 2.73 -25.01 37.31
CA THR A 283 1.52 -25.67 37.82
C THR A 283 1.52 -25.72 39.35
N LEU A 284 2.63 -26.09 39.98
CA LEU A 284 2.78 -26.04 41.44
C LEU A 284 2.66 -24.61 41.98
N GLN A 285 3.26 -23.61 41.31
CA GLN A 285 3.09 -22.21 41.69
C GLN A 285 1.62 -21.76 41.58
N ALA A 286 0.92 -22.16 40.51
CA ALA A 286 -0.51 -21.88 40.36
C ALA A 286 -1.36 -22.51 41.46
N MET A 287 -1.13 -23.79 41.82
CA MET A 287 -1.82 -24.45 42.94
C MET A 287 -1.64 -23.68 44.26
N ASN A 288 -0.43 -23.23 44.55
CA ASN A 288 -0.12 -22.45 45.74
C ASN A 288 -0.76 -21.05 45.72
N VAL A 289 -0.77 -20.34 44.58
CA VAL A 289 -1.41 -19.02 44.43
C VAL A 289 -2.94 -19.10 44.54
N ILE A 290 -3.55 -20.16 44.04
CA ILE A 290 -4.99 -20.44 44.17
C ILE A 290 -5.34 -20.89 45.61
N GLY A 291 -4.33 -21.26 46.40
CA GLY A 291 -4.47 -21.61 47.81
C GLY A 291 -4.88 -23.06 48.04
N LEU A 292 -4.43 -24.00 47.21
CA LEU A 292 -4.50 -25.44 47.51
C LEU A 292 -3.44 -25.78 48.57
N SER A 293 -3.86 -26.40 49.66
CA SER A 293 -2.96 -26.89 50.71
C SER A 293 -2.09 -28.04 50.21
N GLN A 294 -0.98 -28.31 50.91
CA GLN A 294 -0.08 -29.42 50.54
C GLN A 294 -0.81 -30.78 50.52
N GLN A 295 -1.72 -31.02 51.47
CA GLN A 295 -2.52 -32.25 51.52
C GLN A 295 -3.47 -32.39 50.32
N GLU A 296 -4.11 -31.30 49.89
CA GLU A 296 -4.93 -31.29 48.67
C GLU A 296 -4.07 -31.55 47.42
N GLN A 297 -2.86 -30.98 47.34
CA GLN A 297 -1.92 -31.26 46.25
C GLN A 297 -1.48 -32.73 46.26
N ASP A 298 -1.13 -33.29 47.42
CA ASP A 298 -0.70 -34.67 47.57
C ASP A 298 -1.78 -35.66 47.12
N GLU A 299 -3.05 -35.44 47.48
CA GLU A 299 -4.17 -36.30 47.08
C GLU A 299 -4.55 -36.16 45.59
N ILE A 300 -4.43 -34.96 45.00
CA ILE A 300 -4.52 -34.79 43.53
C ILE A 300 -3.46 -35.65 42.82
N PHE A 301 -2.21 -35.61 43.29
CA PHE A 301 -1.13 -36.39 42.70
C PHE A 301 -1.25 -37.90 42.98
N ARG A 302 -1.86 -38.30 44.10
CA ARG A 302 -2.22 -39.68 44.43
C ARG A 302 -3.27 -40.23 43.45
N VAL A 303 -4.32 -39.48 43.15
CA VAL A 303 -5.35 -39.89 42.17
C VAL A 303 -4.77 -39.97 40.76
N LEU A 304 -3.89 -39.03 40.37
CA LEU A 304 -3.17 -39.11 39.08
C LEU A 304 -2.26 -40.36 39.00
N ALA A 305 -1.60 -40.73 40.09
CA ALA A 305 -0.86 -41.98 40.18
C ALA A 305 -1.77 -43.20 40.02
N ALA A 306 -2.91 -43.23 40.71
CA ALA A 306 -3.88 -44.32 40.62
C ALA A 306 -4.38 -44.53 39.18
N ILE A 307 -4.62 -43.43 38.44
CA ILE A 307 -5.00 -43.49 37.03
C ILE A 307 -3.88 -44.08 36.15
N LEU A 308 -2.62 -43.70 36.37
CA LEU A 308 -1.47 -44.25 35.64
C LEU A 308 -1.27 -45.75 35.91
N TRP A 309 -1.35 -46.17 37.18
CA TRP A 309 -1.25 -47.57 37.57
C TRP A 309 -2.44 -48.41 37.07
N THR A 310 -3.66 -47.86 37.08
CA THR A 310 -4.86 -48.49 36.49
C THR A 310 -4.62 -48.90 35.03
N GLY A 311 -3.96 -48.05 34.23
CA GLY A 311 -3.69 -48.32 32.81
C GLY A 311 -2.73 -49.48 32.55
N ASN A 312 -1.92 -49.86 33.54
CA ASN A 312 -0.97 -50.97 33.45
C ASN A 312 -1.58 -52.33 33.85
N ILE A 313 -2.82 -52.38 34.36
CA ILE A 313 -3.51 -53.66 34.61
C ILE A 313 -3.77 -54.35 33.26
N GLY A 314 -3.14 -55.51 33.08
CA GLY A 314 -3.37 -56.42 31.95
C GLY A 314 -4.17 -57.64 32.37
N PHE A 315 -4.96 -58.18 31.44
CA PHE A 315 -5.78 -59.38 31.63
C PHE A 315 -5.39 -60.47 30.65
N ARG A 316 -5.41 -61.72 31.11
CA ARG A 316 -5.39 -62.93 30.29
C ARG A 316 -6.77 -63.60 30.31
N GLU A 317 -7.01 -64.46 29.34
CA GLU A 317 -8.17 -65.34 29.34
C GLU A 317 -7.85 -66.58 30.19
N ASP A 318 -8.75 -66.96 31.09
CA ASP A 318 -8.62 -68.17 31.90
C ASP A 318 -9.09 -69.43 31.15
N LYS A 319 -9.35 -70.52 31.87
CA LYS A 319 -9.79 -71.80 31.28
C LYS A 319 -11.27 -71.80 30.85
N ASP A 320 -12.07 -70.89 31.38
CA ASP A 320 -13.52 -70.83 31.21
C ASP A 320 -13.97 -69.61 30.36
N GLY A 321 -13.01 -68.77 29.92
CA GLY A 321 -13.21 -67.63 29.02
C GLY A 321 -13.29 -66.26 29.72
N TYR A 322 -12.91 -66.19 30.99
CA TYR A 322 -13.02 -64.98 31.82
C TYR A 322 -11.68 -64.25 31.99
N ALA A 323 -11.76 -63.02 32.51
CA ALA A 323 -10.63 -62.13 32.71
C ALA A 323 -9.88 -62.45 34.01
N GLU A 324 -8.70 -63.06 33.89
CA GLU A 324 -7.75 -63.21 34.99
C GLU A 324 -6.68 -62.10 34.91
N VAL A 325 -6.27 -61.55 36.06
CA VAL A 325 -5.20 -60.54 36.12
C VAL A 325 -3.84 -61.16 35.77
N VAL A 326 -3.05 -60.46 34.96
CA VAL A 326 -1.72 -60.95 34.54
C VAL A 326 -0.68 -60.82 35.65
N ASP A 327 -0.62 -59.66 36.30
CA ASP A 327 0.33 -59.28 37.33
C ASP A 327 -0.41 -58.67 38.53
N GLN A 328 -0.32 -59.34 39.68
CA GLN A 328 -0.98 -58.93 40.91
C GLN A 328 -0.37 -57.65 41.52
N SER A 329 0.93 -57.42 41.35
CA SER A 329 1.65 -56.32 42.00
C SER A 329 1.16 -54.93 41.54
N VAL A 330 0.73 -54.83 40.28
CA VAL A 330 0.09 -53.62 39.72
C VAL A 330 -1.27 -53.35 40.38
N VAL A 331 -2.02 -54.40 40.70
CA VAL A 331 -3.32 -54.28 41.37
C VAL A 331 -3.15 -53.97 42.85
N ASP A 332 -2.20 -54.60 43.53
CA ASP A 332 -1.87 -54.32 44.93
C ASP A 332 -1.44 -52.85 45.11
N PHE A 333 -0.63 -52.33 44.17
CA PHE A 333 -0.21 -50.92 44.21
C PHE A 333 -1.36 -49.95 43.90
N LEU A 334 -2.26 -50.30 42.98
CA LEU A 334 -3.48 -49.51 42.76
C LEU A 334 -4.40 -49.51 43.99
N ALA A 335 -4.55 -50.66 44.64
CA ALA A 335 -5.37 -50.83 45.84
C ALA A 335 -4.83 -49.99 47.01
N TYR A 336 -3.51 -49.94 47.20
CA TYR A 336 -2.83 -49.02 48.12
C TYR A 336 -3.08 -47.54 47.79
N LEU A 337 -3.03 -47.16 46.50
CA LEU A 337 -3.28 -45.77 46.10
C LEU A 337 -4.75 -45.35 46.30
N LEU A 338 -5.70 -46.26 46.13
CA LEU A 338 -7.14 -46.03 46.33
C LEU A 338 -7.63 -46.35 47.76
N GLU A 339 -6.77 -46.84 48.64
CA GLU A 339 -7.07 -47.30 50.02
C GLU A 339 -8.25 -48.29 50.09
N VAL A 340 -8.15 -49.36 49.29
CA VAL A 340 -9.11 -50.47 49.20
C VAL A 340 -8.37 -51.82 49.25
N GLU A 341 -9.09 -52.91 49.49
CA GLU A 341 -8.53 -54.26 49.38
C GLU A 341 -8.26 -54.65 47.90
N PRO A 342 -7.12 -55.30 47.56
CA PRO A 342 -6.84 -55.72 46.18
C PRO A 342 -7.91 -56.65 45.60
N ALA A 343 -8.53 -57.48 46.44
CA ALA A 343 -9.62 -58.37 46.03
C ALA A 343 -10.86 -57.60 45.54
N ASP A 344 -11.18 -56.46 46.16
CA ASP A 344 -12.29 -55.60 45.74
C ASP A 344 -11.98 -54.90 44.41
N VAL A 345 -10.72 -54.48 44.18
CA VAL A 345 -10.29 -53.92 42.89
C VAL A 345 -10.45 -54.94 41.76
N ILE A 346 -10.02 -56.19 41.97
CA ILE A 346 -10.22 -57.27 40.99
C ILE A 346 -11.72 -57.47 40.75
N LYS A 347 -12.50 -57.71 41.81
CA LYS A 347 -13.95 -57.96 41.71
C LYS A 347 -14.69 -56.82 40.99
N ALA A 348 -14.38 -55.57 41.29
CA ALA A 348 -15.02 -54.42 40.67
C ALA A 348 -14.72 -54.26 39.17
N ILE A 349 -13.61 -54.82 38.68
CA ILE A 349 -13.20 -54.76 37.27
C ILE A 349 -13.56 -56.04 36.49
N THR A 350 -13.45 -57.22 37.10
CA THR A 350 -13.68 -58.52 36.45
C THR A 350 -15.07 -59.11 36.71
N ILE A 351 -15.89 -58.57 37.63
CA ILE A 351 -17.25 -59.04 37.90
C ILE A 351 -18.28 -57.94 37.66
N ARG A 352 -19.22 -58.22 36.76
CA ARG A 352 -20.34 -57.35 36.41
C ARG A 352 -21.56 -57.69 37.26
N ILE A 353 -21.91 -56.79 38.16
CA ILE A 353 -23.15 -56.85 38.96
C ILE A 353 -24.35 -56.51 38.04
N LEU A 354 -25.23 -57.48 37.80
CA LEU A 354 -26.45 -57.35 37.01
C LEU A 354 -27.68 -57.44 37.93
N THR A 355 -28.76 -56.69 37.63
CA THR A 355 -30.00 -56.69 38.43
C THR A 355 -31.24 -56.88 37.53
N PRO A 356 -31.46 -58.09 36.96
CA PRO A 356 -32.48 -58.30 35.93
C PRO A 356 -33.92 -58.31 36.45
N ARG A 357 -34.16 -58.62 37.74
CA ARG A 357 -35.49 -58.70 38.37
C ARG A 357 -35.47 -58.06 39.76
N ASN A 358 -36.63 -58.00 40.45
CA ASN A 358 -36.70 -57.43 41.81
C ASN A 358 -36.00 -58.38 42.79
N GLY A 359 -35.07 -57.86 43.59
CA GLY A 359 -34.34 -58.66 44.60
C GLY A 359 -33.36 -59.70 44.04
N GLU A 360 -33.16 -59.75 42.72
CA GLU A 360 -32.24 -60.69 42.07
C GLU A 360 -30.99 -59.95 41.59
N VAL A 361 -29.85 -60.23 42.24
CA VAL A 361 -28.54 -59.70 41.88
C VAL A 361 -27.68 -60.86 41.38
N ILE A 362 -27.19 -60.75 40.14
CA ILE A 362 -26.36 -61.76 39.49
C ILE A 362 -24.96 -61.18 39.31
N GLU A 363 -23.96 -61.86 39.86
CA GLU A 363 -22.55 -61.59 39.58
C GLU A 363 -22.13 -62.38 38.33
N SER A 364 -21.91 -61.67 37.22
CA SER A 364 -21.42 -62.24 35.96
C SER A 364 -19.92 -61.94 35.81
N PRO A 365 -19.04 -62.94 35.75
CA PRO A 365 -17.67 -62.74 35.33
C PRO A 365 -17.60 -62.04 33.95
N ALA A 366 -16.57 -61.21 33.77
CA ALA A 366 -16.28 -60.48 32.55
C ALA A 366 -15.20 -61.20 31.75
N ASN A 367 -15.25 -61.12 30.42
CA ASN A 367 -14.14 -61.54 29.56
C ASN A 367 -13.04 -60.45 29.49
N PRO A 368 -11.82 -60.73 28.99
CA PRO A 368 -10.72 -59.76 29.01
C PRO A 368 -11.04 -58.40 28.36
N ALA A 369 -11.83 -58.39 27.28
CA ALA A 369 -12.26 -57.15 26.62
C ALA A 369 -13.22 -56.30 27.49
N GLN A 370 -14.12 -56.96 28.23
CA GLN A 370 -15.02 -56.29 29.17
C GLN A 370 -14.29 -55.78 30.42
N ALA A 371 -13.29 -56.52 30.90
CA ALA A 371 -12.42 -56.07 32.00
C ALA A 371 -11.58 -54.85 31.59
N LEU A 372 -10.97 -54.85 30.39
CA LEU A 372 -10.29 -53.68 29.83
C LEU A 372 -11.22 -52.46 29.72
N ALA A 373 -12.44 -52.63 29.23
CA ALA A 373 -13.42 -51.54 29.16
C ALA A 373 -13.80 -50.98 30.55
N THR A 374 -13.86 -51.85 31.56
CA THR A 374 -14.21 -51.48 32.95
C THR A 374 -13.03 -50.77 33.66
N ARG A 375 -11.81 -51.28 33.51
CA ARG A 375 -10.55 -50.62 33.89
C ARG A 375 -10.46 -49.20 33.29
N ASP A 376 -10.75 -49.08 32.00
CA ASP A 376 -10.75 -47.79 31.31
C ASP A 376 -11.90 -46.87 31.76
N ALA A 377 -13.02 -47.40 32.26
CA ALA A 377 -14.11 -46.60 32.83
C ALA A 377 -13.74 -46.04 34.21
N LEU A 378 -13.05 -46.82 35.05
CA LEU A 378 -12.48 -46.40 36.33
C LEU A 378 -11.54 -45.19 36.15
N ALA A 379 -10.56 -45.31 35.25
CA ALA A 379 -9.60 -44.24 34.95
C ALA A 379 -10.27 -42.95 34.43
N LYS A 380 -11.26 -43.06 33.53
CA LYS A 380 -12.03 -41.92 33.00
C LYS A 380 -12.82 -41.20 34.08
N ALA A 381 -13.40 -41.93 35.03
CA ALA A 381 -14.23 -41.37 36.09
C ALA A 381 -13.39 -40.64 37.16
N LEU A 382 -12.30 -41.27 37.62
CA LEU A 382 -11.34 -40.63 38.54
C LEU A 382 -10.85 -39.30 37.98
N TYR A 383 -10.41 -39.27 36.71
CA TYR A 383 -9.91 -38.03 36.10
C TYR A 383 -11.00 -36.97 35.87
N ASN A 384 -12.21 -37.38 35.46
CA ASN A 384 -13.32 -36.45 35.26
C ASN A 384 -13.69 -35.75 36.57
N ASN A 385 -13.93 -36.52 37.62
CA ASN A 385 -14.40 -35.97 38.90
C ASN A 385 -13.29 -35.18 39.59
N LEU A 386 -12.01 -35.59 39.45
CA LEU A 386 -10.85 -34.79 39.87
C LEU A 386 -10.82 -33.43 39.17
N PHE A 387 -11.06 -33.38 37.86
CA PHE A 387 -11.08 -32.13 37.11
C PHE A 387 -12.24 -31.21 37.51
N ASP A 388 -13.44 -31.79 37.67
CA ASP A 388 -14.62 -31.06 38.13
C ASP A 388 -14.40 -30.49 39.56
N TRP A 389 -13.83 -31.29 40.48
CA TRP A 389 -13.45 -30.83 41.82
C TRP A 389 -12.37 -29.73 41.80
N ILE A 390 -11.36 -29.81 40.92
CA ILE A 390 -10.35 -28.74 40.76
C ILE A 390 -11.03 -27.43 40.34
N VAL A 391 -12.01 -27.48 39.44
CA VAL A 391 -12.77 -26.29 39.01
C VAL A 391 -13.63 -25.73 40.14
N GLU A 392 -14.33 -26.58 40.90
CA GLU A 392 -15.07 -26.15 42.10
C GLU A 392 -14.14 -25.51 43.14
N ARG A 393 -12.98 -26.11 43.41
CA ARG A 393 -12.00 -25.63 44.38
C ARG A 393 -11.36 -24.30 43.98
N VAL A 394 -11.17 -24.09 42.68
CA VAL A 394 -10.79 -22.78 42.09
C VAL A 394 -11.91 -21.76 42.33
N ASN A 395 -13.17 -22.11 42.04
CA ASN A 395 -14.31 -21.21 42.22
C ASN A 395 -14.54 -20.81 43.68
N VAL A 396 -14.26 -21.69 44.65
CA VAL A 396 -14.26 -21.36 46.08
C VAL A 396 -13.23 -20.26 46.40
N SER A 397 -12.04 -20.29 45.78
CA SER A 397 -10.98 -19.30 45.99
C SER A 397 -11.27 -17.96 45.28
N LEU A 398 -11.85 -18.02 44.07
CA LEU A 398 -12.23 -16.85 43.26
C LEU A 398 -13.54 -16.18 43.70
N LYS A 399 -14.29 -16.79 44.63
CA LYS A 399 -15.60 -16.35 45.11
C LYS A 399 -15.58 -14.89 45.57
N ALA A 400 -16.58 -14.11 45.12
CA ALA A 400 -16.61 -12.67 45.37
C ALA A 400 -16.61 -12.30 46.86
N ARG A 401 -15.62 -11.50 47.26
CA ARG A 401 -15.44 -11.02 48.65
C ARG A 401 -16.30 -9.79 48.99
N ALA A 402 -17.04 -9.25 48.02
CA ALA A 402 -17.88 -8.07 48.12
C ALA A 402 -19.10 -8.16 47.19
N ALA A 403 -20.07 -7.27 47.37
CA ALA A 403 -21.32 -7.26 46.60
C ALA A 403 -21.08 -7.04 45.09
N THR A 404 -21.59 -7.97 44.28
CA THR A 404 -21.51 -7.95 42.81
C THR A 404 -22.68 -7.17 42.20
N ALA A 405 -22.39 -6.24 41.29
CA ALA A 405 -23.40 -5.47 40.55
C ALA A 405 -23.54 -5.93 39.09
N ASN A 406 -22.43 -6.28 38.43
CA ASN A 406 -22.40 -6.68 37.02
C ASN A 406 -21.31 -7.75 36.76
N SER A 407 -21.35 -8.37 35.59
CA SER A 407 -20.34 -9.34 35.15
C SER A 407 -19.94 -9.21 33.67
N ILE A 408 -18.73 -9.69 33.36
CA ILE A 408 -18.22 -9.90 32.01
C ILE A 408 -17.82 -11.36 31.86
N GLY A 409 -18.60 -12.13 31.10
CA GLY A 409 -18.27 -13.50 30.71
C GLY A 409 -17.26 -13.56 29.57
N ILE A 410 -16.38 -14.55 29.58
CA ILE A 410 -15.44 -14.87 28.49
C ILE A 410 -15.59 -16.37 28.20
N LEU A 411 -16.08 -16.70 27.01
CA LEU A 411 -16.29 -18.07 26.55
C LEU A 411 -15.17 -18.48 25.59
N ASP A 412 -14.27 -19.35 26.06
CA ASP A 412 -13.27 -20.04 25.24
C ASP A 412 -13.69 -21.50 25.08
N ILE A 413 -14.23 -21.83 23.90
CA ILE A 413 -14.76 -23.17 23.59
C ILE A 413 -14.09 -23.76 22.36
N TYR A 414 -14.13 -25.09 22.26
CA TYR A 414 -13.92 -25.84 21.04
C TYR A 414 -14.58 -25.16 19.84
N GLY A 415 -13.83 -24.93 18.76
CA GLY A 415 -14.45 -24.62 17.48
C GLY A 415 -15.16 -25.85 16.91
N PHE A 416 -15.90 -25.65 15.83
CA PHE A 416 -16.38 -26.74 15.00
C PHE A 416 -15.20 -27.60 14.52
N GLU A 417 -15.24 -28.92 14.72
CA GLU A 417 -14.16 -29.86 14.38
C GLU A 417 -14.66 -30.93 13.39
N ILE A 418 -13.88 -31.17 12.34
CA ILE A 418 -14.10 -32.23 11.34
C ILE A 418 -12.80 -33.03 11.18
N PHE A 419 -12.88 -34.34 11.34
CA PHE A 419 -11.81 -35.33 11.16
C PHE A 419 -12.24 -36.44 10.19
N GLU A 420 -11.33 -37.37 9.89
CA GLU A 420 -11.61 -38.53 9.02
C GLU A 420 -12.57 -39.54 9.67
N LYS A 421 -12.43 -39.78 10.99
CA LYS A 421 -13.40 -40.52 11.83
C LYS A 421 -13.96 -39.58 12.89
N ASN A 422 -15.20 -39.13 12.71
CA ASN A 422 -15.93 -38.34 13.71
C ASN A 422 -16.80 -39.27 14.56
N SER A 423 -16.79 -39.10 15.87
CA SER A 423 -17.53 -39.94 16.82
C SER A 423 -18.46 -39.09 17.70
N PHE A 424 -18.93 -39.64 18.82
CA PHE A 424 -19.84 -38.96 19.75
C PHE A 424 -19.29 -37.61 20.24
N GLU A 425 -17.99 -37.54 20.53
CA GLU A 425 -17.31 -36.34 21.01
C GLU A 425 -17.42 -35.17 20.02
N GLN A 426 -17.20 -35.43 18.72
CA GLN A 426 -17.38 -34.42 17.67
C GLN A 426 -18.84 -34.02 17.51
N LEU A 427 -19.79 -34.96 17.64
CA LEU A 427 -21.22 -34.65 17.57
C LEU A 427 -21.63 -33.66 18.68
N CYS A 428 -21.12 -33.85 19.91
CA CYS A 428 -21.34 -32.92 21.01
C CYS A 428 -20.71 -31.54 20.76
N ILE A 429 -19.44 -31.49 20.32
CA ILE A 429 -18.73 -30.24 20.01
C ILE A 429 -19.44 -29.46 18.90
N ASN A 430 -19.86 -30.14 17.83
CA ASN A 430 -20.50 -29.53 16.68
C ASN A 430 -21.94 -29.11 16.98
N TYR A 431 -22.68 -29.85 17.83
CA TYR A 431 -23.97 -29.42 18.38
C TYR A 431 -23.87 -28.12 19.20
N VAL A 432 -22.87 -27.99 20.09
CA VAL A 432 -22.66 -26.73 20.85
C VAL A 432 -22.35 -25.56 19.91
N ASN A 433 -21.53 -25.79 18.88
CA ASN A 433 -21.23 -24.78 17.87
C ASN A 433 -22.48 -24.40 17.04
N GLU A 434 -23.34 -25.36 16.69
CA GLU A 434 -24.63 -25.13 16.01
C GLU A 434 -25.55 -24.23 16.86
N LYS A 435 -25.71 -24.55 18.15
CA LYS A 435 -26.51 -23.78 19.11
C LYS A 435 -25.95 -22.37 19.31
N LEU A 436 -24.64 -22.21 19.45
CA LEU A 436 -24.02 -20.88 19.58
C LEU A 436 -24.12 -20.06 18.29
N GLN A 437 -24.13 -20.69 17.11
CA GLN A 437 -24.41 -19.99 15.86
C GLN A 437 -25.89 -19.57 15.75
N GLN A 438 -26.82 -20.37 16.26
CA GLN A 438 -28.24 -20.00 16.37
C GLN A 438 -28.41 -18.73 17.24
N ILE A 439 -27.76 -18.69 18.41
CA ILE A 439 -27.71 -17.50 19.28
C ILE A 439 -27.11 -16.31 18.54
N PHE A 440 -25.96 -16.52 17.86
CA PHE A 440 -25.28 -15.47 17.11
C PHE A 440 -26.22 -14.81 16.10
N ILE A 441 -26.95 -15.61 15.32
CA ILE A 441 -27.91 -15.14 14.31
C ILE A 441 -29.07 -14.40 14.98
N GLN A 442 -29.70 -14.99 16.00
CA GLN A 442 -30.84 -14.42 16.70
C GLN A 442 -30.50 -13.06 17.32
N LEU A 443 -29.41 -12.96 18.09
CA LEU A 443 -28.99 -11.72 18.74
C LEU A 443 -28.47 -10.69 17.73
N THR A 444 -27.70 -11.10 16.72
CA THR A 444 -27.26 -10.25 15.60
C THR A 444 -28.42 -9.50 14.94
N LEU A 445 -29.52 -10.21 14.68
CA LEU A 445 -30.71 -9.68 14.02
C LEU A 445 -31.60 -8.89 14.97
N LYS A 446 -31.73 -9.31 16.24
CA LYS A 446 -32.50 -8.60 17.27
C LYS A 446 -31.90 -7.21 17.53
N THR A 447 -30.62 -7.14 17.90
CA THR A 447 -29.93 -5.87 18.20
C THR A 447 -29.95 -4.91 17.00
N GLU A 448 -29.91 -5.44 15.78
CA GLU A 448 -29.98 -4.66 14.55
C GLU A 448 -31.41 -4.13 14.28
N GLN A 449 -32.45 -4.94 14.49
CA GLN A 449 -33.85 -4.48 14.46
C GLN A 449 -34.12 -3.41 15.52
N GLU A 450 -33.59 -3.56 16.73
CA GLU A 450 -33.73 -2.60 17.82
C GLU A 450 -32.99 -1.28 17.55
N GLU A 451 -31.80 -1.30 16.92
CA GLU A 451 -31.14 -0.08 16.45
C GLU A 451 -32.01 0.64 15.41
N TYR A 452 -32.56 -0.07 14.42
CA TYR A 452 -33.40 0.55 13.40
C TYR A 452 -34.74 1.06 13.94
N ALA A 453 -35.35 0.37 14.90
CA ALA A 453 -36.55 0.86 15.59
C ALA A 453 -36.27 2.13 16.41
N ARG A 454 -35.19 2.13 17.21
CA ARG A 454 -34.73 3.26 18.04
C ARG A 454 -34.39 4.50 17.19
N GLU A 455 -33.80 4.28 16.01
CA GLU A 455 -33.41 5.34 15.08
C GLU A 455 -34.50 5.66 14.02
N GLN A 456 -35.69 5.07 14.11
CA GLN A 456 -36.82 5.29 13.20
C GLN A 456 -36.49 5.05 11.70
N ILE A 457 -35.65 4.04 11.46
CA ILE A 457 -35.20 3.60 10.14
C ILE A 457 -36.23 2.66 9.51
N LYS A 458 -36.36 2.67 8.17
CA LYS A 458 -37.33 1.82 7.48
C LYS A 458 -36.78 0.40 7.38
N TRP A 459 -37.15 -0.45 8.34
CA TRP A 459 -36.78 -1.86 8.33
C TRP A 459 -37.32 -2.58 7.07
N THR A 460 -36.43 -3.30 6.40
CA THR A 460 -36.76 -4.30 5.39
C THR A 460 -36.35 -5.66 5.95
N PRO A 461 -37.27 -6.61 6.16
CA PRO A 461 -36.93 -7.92 6.70
C PRO A 461 -35.83 -8.61 5.90
N ILE A 462 -34.71 -8.87 6.56
CA ILE A 462 -33.56 -9.58 5.98
C ILE A 462 -33.91 -11.07 5.94
N THR A 463 -33.81 -11.70 4.76
CA THR A 463 -33.89 -13.16 4.65
C THR A 463 -32.54 -13.79 5.04
N TYR A 464 -32.61 -14.80 5.91
CA TYR A 464 -31.44 -15.54 6.40
C TYR A 464 -31.82 -17.01 6.57
N PHE A 465 -30.81 -17.88 6.71
CA PHE A 465 -31.01 -19.29 7.06
C PHE A 465 -31.04 -19.43 8.59
N ASP A 466 -32.17 -19.88 9.14
CA ASP A 466 -32.26 -20.25 10.55
C ASP A 466 -31.80 -21.71 10.73
N ASN A 467 -30.66 -21.90 11.40
CA ASN A 467 -30.09 -23.21 11.66
C ASN A 467 -30.75 -23.95 12.84
N LYS A 468 -31.81 -23.40 13.45
CA LYS A 468 -32.65 -24.10 14.44
C LYS A 468 -33.07 -25.49 13.98
N ILE A 469 -33.36 -25.68 12.68
CA ILE A 469 -33.76 -26.98 12.13
C ILE A 469 -32.68 -28.08 12.25
N VAL A 470 -31.41 -27.69 12.38
CA VAL A 470 -30.28 -28.60 12.65
C VAL A 470 -30.14 -28.85 14.15
N CYS A 471 -30.36 -27.82 14.97
CA CYS A 471 -30.43 -27.97 16.44
C CYS A 471 -31.56 -28.94 16.83
N ASP A 472 -32.76 -28.75 16.29
CA ASP A 472 -33.94 -29.60 16.51
C ASP A 472 -33.69 -31.04 16.07
N LEU A 473 -33.04 -31.25 14.91
CA LEU A 473 -32.66 -32.58 14.42
C LEU A 473 -31.79 -33.35 15.44
N ILE A 474 -30.93 -32.66 16.18
CA ILE A 474 -30.02 -33.28 17.16
C ILE A 474 -30.69 -33.41 18.54
N GLU A 475 -31.28 -32.32 19.05
CA GLU A 475 -31.71 -32.21 20.45
C GLU A 475 -33.18 -32.54 20.71
N SER A 476 -34.04 -32.61 19.68
CA SER A 476 -35.47 -32.83 19.89
C SER A 476 -35.76 -34.18 20.55
N THR A 477 -36.83 -34.20 21.35
CA THR A 477 -37.33 -35.39 22.03
C THR A 477 -38.69 -35.85 21.48
N ARG A 478 -39.48 -34.93 20.88
CA ARG A 478 -40.71 -35.23 20.15
C ARG A 478 -40.87 -34.21 19.00
N PRO A 479 -40.66 -34.58 17.73
CA PRO A 479 -40.19 -35.88 17.24
C PRO A 479 -38.78 -36.24 17.78
N PRO A 480 -38.38 -37.52 17.82
CA PRO A 480 -37.07 -37.91 18.31
C PRO A 480 -35.95 -37.41 17.39
N GLY A 481 -35.04 -36.61 17.95
CA GLY A 481 -33.77 -36.23 17.34
C GLY A 481 -32.65 -37.22 17.64
N VAL A 482 -31.45 -36.97 17.10
CA VAL A 482 -30.29 -37.89 17.14
C VAL A 482 -29.94 -38.36 18.56
N PHE A 483 -29.86 -37.47 19.56
CA PHE A 483 -29.56 -37.88 20.94
C PHE A 483 -30.68 -38.75 21.55
N SER A 484 -31.94 -38.48 21.21
CA SER A 484 -33.09 -39.29 21.67
C SER A 484 -33.06 -40.68 21.05
N ALA A 485 -32.75 -40.78 19.75
CA ALA A 485 -32.59 -42.06 19.06
C ALA A 485 -31.44 -42.91 19.62
N MET A 486 -30.30 -42.29 19.99
CA MET A 486 -29.21 -42.99 20.70
C MET A 486 -29.68 -43.52 22.05
N LYS A 487 -30.37 -42.69 22.83
CA LYS A 487 -30.88 -43.04 24.16
C LYS A 487 -31.88 -44.21 24.10
N ASP A 488 -32.86 -44.15 23.20
CA ASP A 488 -33.84 -45.22 23.02
C ASP A 488 -33.19 -46.53 22.53
N ALA A 489 -32.16 -46.47 21.67
CA ALA A 489 -31.40 -47.67 21.26
C ALA A 489 -30.61 -48.30 22.42
N THR A 490 -30.00 -47.49 23.29
CA THR A 490 -29.37 -48.01 24.54
C THR A 490 -30.38 -48.61 25.52
N LYS A 491 -31.68 -48.30 25.35
CA LYS A 491 -32.77 -48.79 26.20
C LYS A 491 -33.37 -50.12 25.71
N THR A 492 -33.32 -50.39 24.40
CA THR A 492 -33.86 -51.65 23.84
C THR A 492 -32.85 -52.80 23.85
N ALA A 493 -31.54 -52.52 23.81
CA ALA A 493 -30.50 -53.54 23.59
C ALA A 493 -29.37 -53.53 24.64
N HIS A 494 -29.68 -53.08 25.87
CA HIS A 494 -28.79 -52.77 27.02
C HIS A 494 -27.44 -53.52 27.20
N ALA A 495 -27.31 -54.77 26.73
CA ALA A 495 -26.20 -55.68 27.00
C ALA A 495 -25.18 -55.83 25.85
N ASP A 496 -25.57 -55.63 24.57
CA ASP A 496 -24.67 -55.68 23.41
C ASP A 496 -24.54 -54.27 22.78
N PRO A 497 -23.38 -53.60 22.91
CA PRO A 497 -23.14 -52.31 22.26
C PRO A 497 -23.35 -52.34 20.74
N ALA A 498 -22.98 -53.44 20.08
CA ALA A 498 -23.16 -53.56 18.64
C ALA A 498 -24.64 -53.73 18.25
N ALA A 499 -25.48 -54.29 19.13
CA ALA A 499 -26.94 -54.29 18.96
C ALA A 499 -27.52 -52.89 19.15
N CYS A 500 -27.09 -52.15 20.16
CA CYS A 500 -27.48 -50.75 20.36
C CYS A 500 -27.14 -49.91 19.11
N ASP A 501 -25.92 -50.00 18.59
CA ASP A 501 -25.47 -49.29 17.39
C ASP A 501 -26.27 -49.69 16.13
N ARG A 502 -26.59 -50.98 15.96
CA ARG A 502 -27.48 -51.46 14.88
C ARG A 502 -28.89 -50.87 15.00
N THR A 503 -29.50 -50.92 16.19
CA THR A 503 -30.85 -50.37 16.43
C THR A 503 -30.89 -48.86 16.25
N PHE A 504 -29.86 -48.15 16.71
CA PHE A 504 -29.71 -46.70 16.49
C PHE A 504 -29.69 -46.36 15.00
N MET A 505 -28.96 -47.12 14.18
CA MET A 505 -28.96 -46.89 12.73
C MET A 505 -30.27 -47.24 12.04
N THR A 506 -31.03 -48.23 12.53
CA THR A 506 -32.41 -48.45 12.05
C THR A 506 -33.29 -47.23 12.35
N ALA A 507 -33.15 -46.60 13.52
CA ALA A 507 -33.87 -45.37 13.85
C ALA A 507 -33.44 -44.18 12.96
N ILE A 508 -32.13 -43.98 12.77
CA ILE A 508 -31.58 -42.92 11.89
C ILE A 508 -32.02 -43.10 10.44
N ASN A 509 -32.09 -44.33 9.92
CA ASN A 509 -32.63 -44.62 8.59
C ASN A 509 -34.13 -44.30 8.47
N GLY A 510 -34.89 -44.32 9.57
CA GLY A 510 -36.29 -43.92 9.62
C GLY A 510 -36.52 -42.41 9.76
N MET A 511 -35.49 -41.62 10.06
CA MET A 511 -35.59 -40.17 10.25
C MET A 511 -35.51 -39.41 8.91
N SER A 512 -36.63 -38.84 8.46
CA SER A 512 -36.66 -37.97 7.27
C SER A 512 -36.42 -36.51 7.66
N ASN A 513 -35.26 -35.96 7.29
CA ASN A 513 -34.91 -34.54 7.48
C ASN A 513 -33.92 -34.09 6.38
N PRO A 514 -34.09 -32.92 5.72
CA PRO A 514 -33.17 -32.45 4.67
C PRO A 514 -31.70 -32.29 5.09
N HIS A 515 -31.43 -32.11 6.39
CA HIS A 515 -30.10 -31.98 6.99
C HIS A 515 -29.53 -33.29 7.52
N LEU A 516 -30.25 -34.41 7.40
CA LEU A 516 -29.75 -35.75 7.71
C LEU A 516 -29.53 -36.52 6.39
N THR A 517 -28.49 -37.34 6.32
CA THR A 517 -28.28 -38.28 5.20
C THR A 517 -27.65 -39.57 5.73
N PRO A 518 -28.44 -40.61 6.00
CA PRO A 518 -27.94 -41.92 6.45
C PRO A 518 -27.10 -42.63 5.40
N ARG A 519 -26.14 -43.46 5.84
CA ARG A 519 -25.30 -44.35 5.02
C ARG A 519 -25.03 -45.65 5.78
N GLN A 520 -24.36 -46.62 5.18
CA GLN A 520 -23.94 -47.82 5.91
C GLN A 520 -22.82 -47.48 6.92
N GLY A 521 -23.05 -47.77 8.21
CA GLY A 521 -22.07 -47.56 9.30
C GLY A 521 -21.79 -46.10 9.70
N ASN A 522 -22.39 -45.12 9.01
CA ASN A 522 -22.23 -43.70 9.30
C ASN A 522 -23.48 -42.89 8.91
N PHE A 523 -23.64 -41.71 9.50
CA PHE A 523 -24.68 -40.75 9.11
C PHE A 523 -24.07 -39.36 8.93
N ILE A 524 -24.58 -38.61 7.96
CA ILE A 524 -24.12 -37.25 7.67
C ILE A 524 -25.14 -36.26 8.23
N ILE A 525 -24.66 -35.26 8.99
CA ILE A 525 -25.44 -34.05 9.33
C ILE A 525 -24.89 -32.87 8.53
N LYS A 526 -25.79 -32.09 7.92
CA LYS A 526 -25.50 -30.85 7.21
C LYS A 526 -25.59 -29.68 8.19
N HIS A 527 -24.50 -29.43 8.90
CA HIS A 527 -24.36 -28.33 9.85
C HIS A 527 -24.28 -26.98 9.13
N TYR A 528 -24.45 -25.86 9.86
CA TYR A 528 -24.16 -24.52 9.30
C TYR A 528 -22.75 -24.41 8.70
N ALA A 529 -21.83 -25.21 9.25
CA ALA A 529 -20.42 -25.29 8.92
C ALA A 529 -20.11 -26.15 7.67
N GLY A 530 -21.01 -27.07 7.29
CA GLY A 530 -20.81 -28.06 6.24
C GLY A 530 -21.27 -29.47 6.62
N ASP A 531 -21.08 -30.42 5.70
CA ASP A 531 -21.47 -31.83 5.87
C ASP A 531 -20.44 -32.58 6.73
N VAL A 532 -20.86 -33.16 7.86
CA VAL A 532 -20.01 -33.97 8.74
C VAL A 532 -20.54 -35.40 8.81
N ALA A 533 -19.68 -36.37 8.48
CA ALA A 533 -19.98 -37.80 8.58
C ALA A 533 -19.54 -38.37 9.93
N TYR A 534 -20.51 -38.82 10.73
CA TYR A 534 -20.29 -39.43 12.04
C TYR A 534 -20.34 -40.96 11.93
N THR A 535 -19.31 -41.63 12.44
CA THR A 535 -19.22 -43.09 12.50
C THR A 535 -20.03 -43.62 13.68
N VAL A 536 -20.80 -44.67 13.42
CA VAL A 536 -21.76 -45.26 14.38
C VAL A 536 -21.08 -46.19 15.38
N ASP A 537 -20.01 -46.85 14.97
CA ASP A 537 -19.17 -47.75 15.77
C ASP A 537 -18.81 -47.17 17.17
N GLY A 538 -19.41 -47.74 18.22
CA GLY A 538 -19.24 -47.36 19.62
C GLY A 538 -20.01 -46.12 20.07
N ILE A 539 -20.87 -45.53 19.22
CA ILE A 539 -21.49 -44.23 19.50
C ILE A 539 -22.56 -44.30 20.59
N THR A 540 -23.29 -45.42 20.68
CA THR A 540 -24.35 -45.57 21.69
C THR A 540 -23.81 -45.84 23.10
N ASP A 541 -22.71 -46.58 23.22
CA ASP A 541 -22.06 -46.82 24.51
C ASP A 541 -21.36 -45.56 25.05
N LYS A 542 -20.72 -44.77 24.17
CA LYS A 542 -20.23 -43.41 24.51
C LYS A 542 -21.34 -42.48 24.99
N ASN A 543 -22.54 -42.56 24.41
CA ASN A 543 -23.68 -41.80 24.88
C ASN A 543 -24.18 -42.30 26.26
N LYS A 544 -24.14 -43.61 26.51
CA LYS A 544 -24.63 -44.24 27.76
C LYS A 544 -23.92 -43.70 29.01
N ASP A 545 -22.60 -43.49 28.94
CA ASP A 545 -21.76 -42.80 29.94
C ASP A 545 -22.08 -43.16 31.41
N GLN A 546 -22.24 -44.46 31.68
CA GLN A 546 -22.67 -45.00 32.96
C GLN A 546 -21.60 -45.92 33.55
N LEU A 547 -21.14 -45.59 34.77
CA LEU A 547 -20.30 -46.47 35.58
C LEU A 547 -21.04 -47.74 35.98
N LEU A 548 -20.33 -48.86 36.03
CA LEU A 548 -20.86 -50.13 36.52
C LEU A 548 -21.01 -50.08 38.05
N LYS A 549 -22.05 -50.73 38.59
CA LYS A 549 -22.29 -50.81 40.04
C LYS A 549 -21.07 -51.33 40.83
N GLY A 550 -20.29 -52.26 40.26
CA GLY A 550 -19.06 -52.76 40.89
C GLY A 550 -18.02 -51.67 41.17
N LEU A 551 -17.76 -50.78 40.20
CA LEU A 551 -16.83 -49.65 40.38
C LEU A 551 -17.37 -48.62 41.39
N LEU A 552 -18.68 -48.39 41.42
CA LEU A 552 -19.28 -47.47 42.38
C LEU A 552 -19.21 -48.03 43.81
N ASN A 553 -19.40 -49.34 43.98
CA ASN A 553 -19.22 -50.01 45.27
C ASN A 553 -17.75 -49.96 45.74
N LEU A 554 -16.78 -50.11 44.82
CA LEU A 554 -15.35 -50.00 45.14
C LEU A 554 -14.99 -48.66 45.79
N PHE A 555 -15.48 -47.55 45.24
CA PHE A 555 -15.28 -46.23 45.85
C PHE A 555 -15.93 -46.12 47.24
N GLY A 556 -17.10 -46.75 47.43
CA GLY A 556 -17.78 -46.83 48.72
C GLY A 556 -17.00 -47.61 49.81
N ASN A 557 -16.09 -48.50 49.41
CA ASN A 557 -15.23 -49.27 50.34
C ASN A 557 -13.87 -48.59 50.63
N SER A 558 -13.52 -47.52 49.88
CA SER A 558 -12.30 -46.74 50.08
C SER A 558 -12.18 -46.21 51.52
N GLN A 559 -10.96 -46.16 52.07
CA GLN A 559 -10.68 -45.44 53.32
C GLN A 559 -10.24 -43.98 53.05
N ASN A 560 -9.95 -43.63 51.80
CA ASN A 560 -9.50 -42.31 51.40
C ASN A 560 -10.66 -41.30 51.30
N GLU A 561 -10.66 -40.28 52.15
CA GLU A 561 -11.69 -39.22 52.22
C GLU A 561 -11.81 -38.39 50.93
N PHE A 562 -10.70 -38.20 50.19
CA PHE A 562 -10.71 -37.50 48.91
C PHE A 562 -11.41 -38.33 47.83
N VAL A 563 -11.23 -39.66 47.79
CA VAL A 563 -11.99 -40.56 46.90
C VAL A 563 -13.50 -40.48 47.19
N HIS A 564 -13.92 -40.46 48.47
CA HIS A 564 -15.32 -40.21 48.83
C HIS A 564 -15.81 -38.82 48.39
N THR A 565 -14.96 -37.80 48.49
CA THR A 565 -15.26 -36.44 48.02
C THR A 565 -15.46 -36.39 46.50
N LEU A 566 -14.71 -37.19 45.73
CA LEU A 566 -14.90 -37.34 44.28
C LEU A 566 -16.12 -38.20 43.89
N PHE A 567 -16.64 -39.03 44.81
CA PHE A 567 -17.80 -39.91 44.57
C PHE A 567 -18.86 -39.84 45.70
N PRO A 568 -19.43 -38.66 45.99
CA PRO A 568 -20.23 -38.40 47.21
C PRO A 568 -21.65 -38.99 47.18
N HIS A 569 -22.04 -39.71 46.12
CA HIS A 569 -23.37 -40.30 45.97
C HIS A 569 -23.34 -41.78 46.32
N GLN A 570 -24.02 -42.15 47.41
CA GLN A 570 -24.24 -43.56 47.77
C GLN A 570 -24.92 -44.33 46.64
N VAL A 571 -24.50 -45.57 46.44
CA VAL A 571 -24.96 -46.43 45.33
C VAL A 571 -26.36 -46.93 45.61
N ASP A 572 -27.37 -46.23 45.12
CA ASP A 572 -28.77 -46.68 45.13
C ASP A 572 -28.90 -47.97 44.30
N GLN A 573 -28.92 -49.11 45.00
CA GLN A 573 -28.89 -50.43 44.38
C GLN A 573 -30.21 -50.78 43.70
N ASP A 574 -31.33 -50.18 44.12
CA ASP A 574 -32.67 -50.41 43.57
C ASP A 574 -33.04 -49.44 42.43
N ASN A 575 -32.25 -48.38 42.20
CA ASN A 575 -32.58 -47.40 41.15
C ASN A 575 -32.58 -48.01 39.75
N ARG A 576 -33.78 -48.11 39.17
CA ARG A 576 -34.00 -48.55 37.79
C ARG A 576 -34.20 -47.42 36.78
N LYS A 577 -34.18 -46.16 37.21
CA LYS A 577 -34.17 -45.05 36.26
C LYS A 577 -32.80 -45.06 35.58
N GLN A 578 -32.78 -45.18 34.26
CA GLN A 578 -31.54 -44.92 33.51
C GLN A 578 -31.03 -43.52 33.90
N PRO A 579 -29.75 -43.38 34.29
CA PRO A 579 -29.16 -42.07 34.55
C PRO A 579 -29.19 -41.21 33.27
N PRO A 580 -29.05 -39.88 33.38
CA PRO A 580 -28.93 -39.02 32.21
C PRO A 580 -27.71 -39.44 31.38
N SER A 581 -27.97 -39.73 30.11
CA SER A 581 -26.93 -40.02 29.10
C SER A 581 -26.02 -38.80 28.90
N ALA A 582 -24.83 -38.99 28.34
CA ALA A 582 -23.98 -37.87 27.97
C ALA A 582 -24.71 -36.90 27.01
N GLY A 583 -25.60 -37.41 26.14
CA GLY A 583 -26.50 -36.62 25.29
C GLY A 583 -27.52 -35.77 26.06
N ASP A 584 -28.02 -36.25 27.20
CA ASP A 584 -28.85 -35.43 28.09
C ASP A 584 -28.00 -34.37 28.82
N LYS A 585 -26.81 -34.76 29.33
CA LYS A 585 -25.89 -33.86 30.05
C LYS A 585 -25.48 -32.68 29.15
N ILE A 586 -25.03 -32.93 27.92
CA ILE A 586 -24.66 -31.85 26.98
C ILE A 586 -25.86 -30.99 26.59
N LYS A 587 -27.05 -31.57 26.41
CA LYS A 587 -28.27 -30.80 26.11
C LYS A 587 -28.65 -29.89 27.27
N ALA A 588 -28.51 -30.31 28.53
CA ALA A 588 -28.67 -29.44 29.69
C ALA A 588 -27.62 -28.31 29.66
N SER A 589 -26.33 -28.66 29.74
CA SER A 589 -25.22 -27.68 29.81
C SER A 589 -25.25 -26.66 28.66
N ALA A 590 -25.57 -27.07 27.43
CA ALA A 590 -25.68 -26.16 26.30
C ALA A 590 -26.86 -25.19 26.43
N ASN A 591 -28.02 -25.63 26.95
CA ASN A 591 -29.17 -24.76 27.13
C ASN A 591 -29.02 -23.86 28.39
N ASP A 592 -28.29 -24.30 29.42
CA ASP A 592 -27.92 -23.46 30.57
C ASP A 592 -26.90 -22.38 30.18
N LEU A 593 -25.93 -22.73 29.32
CA LEU A 593 -25.04 -21.77 28.68
C LEU A 593 -25.83 -20.77 27.81
N VAL A 594 -26.76 -21.24 26.97
CA VAL A 594 -27.66 -20.36 26.19
C VAL A 594 -28.43 -19.40 27.12
N ALA A 595 -29.04 -19.91 28.18
CA ALA A 595 -29.80 -19.13 29.15
C ALA A 595 -28.94 -18.14 29.96
N THR A 596 -27.63 -18.37 30.04
CA THR A 596 -26.66 -17.46 30.67
C THR A 596 -26.20 -16.38 29.70
N LEU A 597 -25.82 -16.76 28.47
CA LEU A 597 -25.44 -15.82 27.41
C LEU A 597 -26.59 -14.88 27.03
N MET A 598 -27.84 -15.35 27.03
CA MET A 598 -29.04 -14.53 26.76
C MET A 598 -29.34 -13.47 27.85
N LYS A 599 -28.65 -13.49 28.99
CA LYS A 599 -28.73 -12.46 30.07
C LYS A 599 -27.62 -11.40 29.96
N ALA A 600 -26.86 -11.39 28.87
CA ALA A 600 -25.70 -10.53 28.67
C ALA A 600 -25.57 -10.07 27.20
N GLU A 601 -25.04 -8.86 26.99
CA GLU A 601 -24.77 -8.34 25.64
C GLU A 601 -23.53 -9.02 25.02
N PRO A 602 -23.66 -9.63 23.81
CA PRO A 602 -22.60 -10.46 23.25
C PRO A 602 -21.63 -9.71 22.33
N SER A 603 -20.34 -9.85 22.61
CA SER A 603 -19.24 -9.52 21.71
C SER A 603 -18.64 -10.80 21.13
N TYR A 604 -18.23 -10.80 19.86
CA TYR A 604 -17.81 -12.01 19.15
C TYR A 604 -16.41 -11.90 18.57
N ILE A 605 -15.59 -12.94 18.81
CA ILE A 605 -14.26 -13.09 18.22
C ILE A 605 -14.19 -14.42 17.44
N ARG A 606 -13.84 -14.33 16.16
CA ARG A 606 -13.66 -15.45 15.23
C ARG A 606 -12.16 -15.58 14.92
N THR A 607 -11.51 -16.53 15.57
CA THR A 607 -10.08 -16.81 15.41
C THR A 607 -9.83 -17.76 14.23
N ILE A 608 -8.75 -17.51 13.48
CA ILE A 608 -8.36 -18.24 12.27
C ILE A 608 -6.90 -18.69 12.39
N LYS A 609 -6.63 -19.94 12.05
CA LYS A 609 -5.31 -20.54 11.95
C LYS A 609 -4.81 -20.47 10.49
N PRO A 610 -3.71 -19.74 10.17
CA PRO A 610 -3.29 -19.56 8.78
C PRO A 610 -2.61 -20.78 8.16
N ASN A 611 -2.04 -21.69 8.96
CA ASN A 611 -1.35 -22.90 8.51
C ASN A 611 -1.20 -23.93 9.65
N GLU A 612 -0.93 -25.19 9.31
CA GLU A 612 -0.68 -26.26 10.29
C GLU A 612 0.75 -26.24 10.85
N ASN A 613 1.71 -25.71 10.08
CA ASN A 613 3.15 -25.77 10.36
C ASN A 613 3.63 -24.78 11.44
N LYS A 614 2.73 -23.99 12.04
CA LYS A 614 3.02 -22.89 12.98
C LYS A 614 3.97 -21.84 12.39
N SER A 615 3.98 -21.67 11.07
CA SER A 615 4.86 -20.74 10.37
C SER A 615 4.31 -19.30 10.46
N PRO A 616 5.13 -18.30 10.84
CA PRO A 616 4.68 -16.90 10.98
C PRO A 616 4.56 -16.15 9.64
N THR A 617 4.84 -16.81 8.52
CA THR A 617 4.78 -16.26 7.16
C THR A 617 3.95 -17.10 6.19
N GLU A 618 3.62 -18.34 6.52
CA GLU A 618 2.79 -19.19 5.65
C GLU A 618 1.30 -18.87 5.82
N TYR A 619 0.59 -18.78 4.69
CA TYR A 619 -0.85 -18.64 4.67
C TYR A 619 -1.45 -19.65 3.68
N ASN A 620 -2.00 -20.74 4.22
CA ASN A 620 -2.61 -21.84 3.49
C ASN A 620 -4.02 -21.42 3.04
N VAL A 621 -4.12 -20.96 1.79
CA VAL A 621 -5.37 -20.42 1.22
C VAL A 621 -6.53 -21.44 1.30
N PRO A 622 -6.38 -22.74 0.97
CA PRO A 622 -7.41 -23.76 1.19
C PRO A 622 -7.89 -23.88 2.65
N ASN A 623 -6.98 -24.02 3.62
CA ASN A 623 -7.36 -24.22 5.03
C ASN A 623 -8.08 -22.97 5.58
N VAL A 624 -7.62 -21.77 5.23
CA VAL A 624 -8.33 -20.54 5.64
C VAL A 624 -9.65 -20.37 4.88
N MET A 625 -9.76 -20.84 3.63
CA MET A 625 -11.05 -20.88 2.91
C MET A 625 -12.06 -21.80 3.60
N HIS A 626 -11.61 -22.94 4.12
CA HIS A 626 -12.43 -23.85 4.92
C HIS A 626 -12.93 -23.16 6.20
N GLN A 627 -12.04 -22.48 6.92
CA GLN A 627 -12.38 -21.70 8.12
C GLN A 627 -13.35 -20.54 7.85
N ILE A 628 -13.15 -19.77 6.78
CA ILE A 628 -14.04 -18.67 6.40
C ILE A 628 -15.47 -19.17 6.14
N LYS A 629 -15.61 -20.34 5.51
CA LYS A 629 -16.89 -21.01 5.28
C LYS A 629 -17.49 -21.51 6.61
N TYR A 630 -16.77 -22.33 7.37
CA TYR A 630 -17.37 -22.97 8.54
C TYR A 630 -17.65 -21.97 9.68
N LEU A 631 -16.92 -20.87 9.78
CA LEU A 631 -17.21 -19.76 10.71
C LEU A 631 -18.36 -18.84 10.24
N GLY A 632 -18.95 -19.13 9.08
CA GLY A 632 -20.06 -18.36 8.48
C GLY A 632 -19.68 -16.91 8.17
N LEU A 633 -18.42 -16.61 7.83
CA LEU A 633 -17.98 -15.20 7.72
C LEU A 633 -18.62 -14.48 6.52
N GLN A 634 -18.92 -15.20 5.43
CA GLN A 634 -19.69 -14.64 4.31
C GLN A 634 -21.11 -14.28 4.75
N GLU A 635 -21.75 -15.13 5.55
CA GLU A 635 -23.11 -14.94 6.08
C GLU A 635 -23.14 -13.78 7.08
N ASN A 636 -22.12 -13.67 7.94
CA ASN A 636 -21.96 -12.55 8.86
C ASN A 636 -21.82 -11.22 8.10
N VAL A 637 -21.03 -11.17 7.01
CA VAL A 637 -20.93 -9.98 6.14
C VAL A 637 -22.24 -9.72 5.39
N ARG A 638 -22.93 -10.77 4.88
CA ARG A 638 -24.22 -10.67 4.19
C ARG A 638 -25.29 -10.06 5.09
N ILE A 639 -25.46 -10.57 6.31
CA ILE A 639 -26.47 -10.07 7.27
C ILE A 639 -26.20 -8.60 7.59
N ARG A 640 -24.93 -8.20 7.82
CA ARG A 640 -24.56 -6.80 8.08
C ARG A 640 -24.68 -5.87 6.86
N ARG A 641 -24.44 -6.35 5.63
CA ARG A 641 -24.64 -5.58 4.38
C ARG A 641 -26.09 -5.59 3.87
N ALA A 642 -26.96 -6.46 4.39
CA ALA A 642 -28.40 -6.45 4.07
C ALA A 642 -29.16 -5.38 4.88
N GLY A 643 -28.64 -5.00 6.04
CA GLY A 643 -28.92 -3.70 6.67
C GLY A 643 -28.09 -2.57 6.03
N PHE A 644 -27.77 -1.54 6.80
CA PHE A 644 -26.92 -0.43 6.37
C PHE A 644 -25.44 -0.73 6.71
N ALA A 645 -24.59 -0.76 5.68
CA ALA A 645 -23.17 -1.13 5.81
C ALA A 645 -22.32 -0.11 6.58
N TYR A 646 -22.75 1.15 6.68
CA TYR A 646 -22.06 2.19 7.47
C TYR A 646 -23.05 3.01 8.29
N ARG A 647 -22.67 3.31 9.54
CA ARG A 647 -23.51 3.96 10.55
C ARG A 647 -22.63 4.88 11.39
N GLN A 648 -23.00 6.16 11.52
CA GLN A 648 -22.19 7.12 12.27
C GLN A 648 -23.06 8.22 12.91
N THR A 649 -22.67 8.70 14.08
CA THR A 649 -23.33 9.88 14.69
C THR A 649 -23.19 11.10 13.78
N PHE A 650 -24.17 11.99 13.78
CA PHE A 650 -24.15 13.14 12.87
C PHE A 650 -22.91 14.02 13.05
N ASP A 651 -22.43 14.22 14.28
CA ASP A 651 -21.24 15.04 14.56
C ASP A 651 -19.98 14.47 13.92
N LYS A 652 -19.71 13.17 14.11
CA LYS A 652 -18.58 12.47 13.48
C LYS A 652 -18.73 12.37 11.95
N PHE A 653 -19.96 12.24 11.45
CA PHE A 653 -20.23 12.27 10.01
C PHE A 653 -19.88 13.65 9.42
N VAL A 654 -20.28 14.73 10.08
CA VAL A 654 -19.97 16.11 9.65
C VAL A 654 -18.47 16.38 9.76
N GLU A 655 -17.82 16.04 10.88
CA GLU A 655 -16.36 16.16 11.04
C GLU A 655 -15.58 15.37 9.98
N ARG A 656 -16.08 14.20 9.57
CA ARG A 656 -15.49 13.41 8.49
C ARG A 656 -15.73 14.02 7.10
N PHE A 657 -16.92 14.55 6.80
CA PHE A 657 -17.32 14.84 5.42
C PHE A 657 -17.63 16.30 5.09
N TYR A 658 -17.43 17.27 6.00
CA TYR A 658 -17.71 18.69 5.73
C TYR A 658 -16.98 19.26 4.49
N LEU A 659 -15.77 18.77 4.19
CA LEU A 659 -15.00 19.16 3.00
C LEU A 659 -15.75 18.91 1.68
N LEU A 660 -16.76 18.03 1.67
CA LEU A 660 -17.48 17.65 0.46
C LEU A 660 -18.60 18.64 0.07
N SER A 661 -19.19 19.34 1.04
CA SER A 661 -20.24 20.35 0.76
C SER A 661 -19.64 21.76 0.74
N PRO A 662 -19.85 22.54 -0.34
CA PRO A 662 -19.50 23.96 -0.40
C PRO A 662 -20.24 24.86 0.61
N GLN A 663 -21.23 24.33 1.33
CA GLN A 663 -21.97 25.05 2.38
C GLN A 663 -21.39 24.77 3.77
N THR A 664 -20.94 23.54 4.01
CA THR A 664 -20.30 23.16 5.29
C THR A 664 -18.78 23.40 5.33
N SER A 665 -18.13 23.60 4.18
CA SER A 665 -16.70 23.90 4.04
C SER A 665 -16.45 25.14 3.18
N TYR A 666 -15.71 26.10 3.74
CA TYR A 666 -15.11 27.20 2.97
C TYR A 666 -13.59 27.15 3.12
N ALA A 667 -12.86 27.12 2.00
CA ALA A 667 -11.38 27.09 1.95
C ALA A 667 -10.70 25.97 2.78
N GLY A 668 -11.43 24.91 3.13
CA GLY A 668 -10.95 23.81 3.98
C GLY A 668 -11.14 24.04 5.48
N ASP A 669 -11.85 25.10 5.87
CA ASP A 669 -12.35 25.34 7.23
C ASP A 669 -13.84 24.99 7.33
N TYR A 670 -14.26 24.51 8.50
CA TYR A 670 -15.66 24.19 8.78
C TYR A 670 -16.47 25.46 9.04
N THR A 671 -17.57 25.65 8.30
CA THR A 671 -18.37 26.89 8.32
C THR A 671 -19.87 26.68 8.48
N TRP A 672 -20.33 25.47 8.80
CA TRP A 672 -21.76 25.22 9.01
C TRP A 672 -22.25 25.86 10.32
N THR A 673 -23.42 26.49 10.28
CA THR A 673 -24.04 27.18 11.43
C THR A 673 -25.29 26.49 11.97
N GLY A 674 -25.78 25.44 11.29
CA GLY A 674 -26.89 24.62 11.75
C GLY A 674 -26.44 23.48 12.66
N ASP A 675 -27.39 22.64 13.03
CA ASP A 675 -27.15 21.39 13.75
C ASP A 675 -26.42 20.34 12.88
N ALA A 676 -25.86 19.30 13.53
CA ALA A 676 -25.11 18.26 12.84
C ALA A 676 -25.98 17.40 11.89
N LYS A 677 -27.28 17.21 12.18
CA LYS A 677 -28.20 16.40 11.37
C LYS A 677 -28.55 17.10 10.06
N SER A 678 -28.80 18.41 10.08
CA SER A 678 -28.94 19.22 8.87
C SER A 678 -27.61 19.34 8.10
N GLY A 679 -26.48 19.44 8.80
CA GLY A 679 -25.14 19.42 8.19
C GLY A 679 -24.86 18.13 7.42
N ALA A 680 -25.09 16.97 8.05
CA ALA A 680 -24.97 15.65 7.42
C ALA A 680 -25.91 15.50 6.21
N LYS A 681 -27.17 15.96 6.33
CA LYS A 681 -28.14 15.97 5.22
C LYS A 681 -27.68 16.84 4.05
N GLN A 682 -27.08 18.00 4.33
CA GLN A 682 -26.59 18.93 3.31
C GLN A 682 -25.31 18.43 2.63
N ILE A 683 -24.42 17.75 3.36
CA ILE A 683 -23.28 17.00 2.80
C ILE A 683 -23.76 15.94 1.80
N LEU A 684 -24.64 15.02 2.23
CA LEU A 684 -25.15 13.93 1.40
C LEU A 684 -25.83 14.47 0.12
N LYS A 685 -26.61 15.53 0.25
CA LYS A 685 -27.26 16.25 -0.87
C LYS A 685 -26.25 16.87 -1.84
N ASP A 686 -25.25 17.60 -1.38
CA ASP A 686 -24.25 18.23 -2.26
C ASP A 686 -23.36 17.18 -2.94
N THR A 687 -23.10 16.04 -2.29
CA THR A 687 -22.40 14.90 -2.91
C THR A 687 -23.22 14.16 -3.96
N SER A 688 -24.48 14.53 -4.17
CA SER A 688 -25.38 13.98 -5.20
C SER A 688 -25.63 12.46 -5.09
N ILE A 689 -25.61 11.94 -3.86
CA ILE A 689 -25.89 10.53 -3.57
C ILE A 689 -27.42 10.27 -3.67
N PRO A 690 -27.87 9.15 -4.26
CA PRO A 690 -29.29 8.80 -4.31
C PRO A 690 -29.93 8.70 -2.91
N ALA A 691 -31.18 9.12 -2.76
CA ALA A 691 -31.92 9.01 -1.50
C ALA A 691 -32.25 7.56 -1.07
N GLU A 692 -32.00 6.59 -1.94
CA GLU A 692 -32.11 5.14 -1.67
C GLU A 692 -30.83 4.56 -1.03
N GLU A 693 -29.72 5.28 -1.12
CA GLU A 693 -28.39 4.86 -0.66
C GLU A 693 -28.03 5.35 0.75
N PHE A 694 -28.87 6.19 1.36
CA PHE A 694 -28.71 6.62 2.74
C PHE A 694 -30.06 6.79 3.43
N GLN A 695 -30.09 6.62 4.75
CA GLN A 695 -31.21 7.02 5.59
C GLN A 695 -30.73 7.83 6.80
N MET A 696 -31.52 8.85 7.17
CA MET A 696 -31.25 9.70 8.32
C MET A 696 -32.09 9.20 9.49
N GLY A 697 -31.44 8.75 10.57
CA GLY A 697 -32.11 8.29 11.77
C GLY A 697 -32.49 9.42 12.72
N VAL A 698 -32.64 9.10 14.00
CA VAL A 698 -32.85 10.07 15.08
C VAL A 698 -31.54 10.77 15.44
N THR A 699 -30.45 10.01 15.65
CA THR A 699 -29.11 10.50 16.06
C THR A 699 -27.96 10.11 15.10
N LYS A 700 -28.19 9.14 14.19
CA LYS A 700 -27.16 8.62 13.26
C LYS A 700 -27.53 8.80 11.79
N ALA A 701 -26.50 8.99 10.96
CA ALA A 701 -26.56 8.81 9.51
C ALA A 701 -26.22 7.35 9.15
N PHE A 702 -27.03 6.75 8.28
CA PHE A 702 -26.88 5.39 7.80
C PHE A 702 -26.64 5.42 6.28
N ILE A 703 -25.63 4.69 5.80
CA ILE A 703 -25.32 4.51 4.37
C ILE A 703 -25.46 3.02 4.03
N LYS A 704 -26.14 2.75 2.91
CA LYS A 704 -26.58 1.41 2.52
C LYS A 704 -25.45 0.62 1.88
N ALA A 705 -24.96 1.04 0.71
CA ALA A 705 -23.86 0.36 0.04
C ALA A 705 -22.48 0.90 0.49
N PRO A 706 -21.48 0.05 0.80
CA PRO A 706 -20.12 0.52 1.10
C PRO A 706 -19.46 1.20 -0.10
N GLU A 707 -19.88 0.91 -1.32
CA GLU A 707 -19.46 1.61 -2.54
C GLU A 707 -19.81 3.12 -2.47
N THR A 708 -20.93 3.47 -1.84
CA THR A 708 -21.35 4.85 -1.57
C THR A 708 -20.45 5.52 -0.51
N LEU A 709 -20.04 4.80 0.54
CA LEU A 709 -19.07 5.30 1.51
C LEU A 709 -17.69 5.54 0.88
N PHE A 710 -17.21 4.60 0.05
CA PHE A 710 -15.94 4.75 -0.66
C PHE A 710 -15.96 5.91 -1.65
N ALA A 711 -17.10 6.23 -2.27
CA ALA A 711 -17.25 7.43 -3.07
C ALA A 711 -17.04 8.71 -2.22
N LEU A 712 -17.64 8.80 -1.03
CA LEU A 712 -17.46 9.93 -0.10
C LEU A 712 -15.99 10.09 0.33
N GLU A 713 -15.34 9.01 0.76
CA GLU A 713 -13.93 9.04 1.21
C GLU A 713 -12.99 9.38 0.04
N HIS A 714 -13.19 8.80 -1.14
CA HIS A 714 -12.40 9.12 -2.33
C HIS A 714 -12.59 10.57 -2.80
N MET A 715 -13.79 11.14 -2.64
CA MET A 715 -14.05 12.57 -2.86
C MET A 715 -13.35 13.45 -1.81
N ARG A 716 -13.27 13.00 -0.55
CA ARG A 716 -12.60 13.71 0.55
C ARG A 716 -11.09 13.77 0.28
N ASP A 717 -10.45 12.65 0.01
CA ASP A 717 -9.01 12.59 -0.24
C ASP A 717 -8.62 13.37 -1.51
N ARG A 718 -9.48 13.39 -2.53
CA ARG A 718 -9.28 14.21 -3.73
C ARG A 718 -9.56 15.69 -3.54
N TYR A 719 -10.09 16.16 -2.41
CA TYR A 719 -10.38 17.58 -2.16
C TYR A 719 -9.14 18.47 -2.41
N TRP A 720 -8.03 18.17 -1.73
CA TRP A 720 -6.79 18.94 -1.83
C TRP A 720 -6.14 18.82 -3.21
N HIS A 721 -6.22 17.65 -3.83
CA HIS A 721 -5.76 17.43 -5.22
C HIS A 721 -6.54 18.28 -6.23
N ASN A 722 -7.86 18.37 -6.08
CA ASN A 722 -8.73 19.21 -6.91
C ASN A 722 -8.44 20.71 -6.71
N MET A 723 -8.10 21.16 -5.50
CA MET A 723 -7.65 22.53 -5.25
C MET A 723 -6.28 22.81 -5.87
N ALA A 724 -5.32 21.87 -5.78
CA ALA A 724 -4.03 21.98 -6.46
C ALA A 724 -4.19 22.10 -7.99
N ILE A 725 -5.05 21.29 -8.61
CA ILE A 725 -5.37 21.40 -10.05
C ILE A 725 -5.97 22.77 -10.38
N ARG A 726 -6.83 23.34 -9.52
CA ARG A 726 -7.41 24.68 -9.71
C ARG A 726 -6.31 25.75 -9.74
N ILE A 727 -5.36 25.70 -8.80
CA ILE A 727 -4.20 26.61 -8.75
C ILE A 727 -3.30 26.43 -9.98
N GLN A 728 -2.92 25.19 -10.31
CA GLN A 728 -2.08 24.86 -11.47
C GLN A 728 -2.67 25.38 -12.79
N ARG A 729 -3.99 25.31 -12.99
CA ARG A 729 -4.66 25.83 -14.18
C ARG A 729 -4.51 27.35 -14.30
N VAL A 730 -4.67 28.09 -13.19
CA VAL A 730 -4.48 29.56 -13.16
C VAL A 730 -3.01 29.91 -13.40
N TRP A 731 -2.07 29.21 -12.76
CA TRP A 731 -0.63 29.43 -12.92
C TRP A 731 -0.16 29.17 -14.36
N ARG A 732 -0.55 28.06 -14.98
CA ARG A 732 -0.24 27.74 -16.38
C ARG A 732 -0.84 28.76 -17.36
N ALA A 733 -2.02 29.32 -17.05
CA ALA A 733 -2.59 30.43 -17.83
C ALA A 733 -1.78 31.73 -17.68
N PHE A 734 -1.36 32.08 -16.46
CA PHE A 734 -0.51 33.24 -16.18
C PHE A 734 0.86 33.15 -16.87
N LEU A 735 1.53 32.00 -16.82
CA LEU A 735 2.79 31.76 -17.54
C LEU A 735 2.62 31.93 -19.06
N ARG A 736 1.56 31.37 -19.65
CA ARG A 736 1.24 31.56 -21.07
C ARG A 736 1.13 33.04 -21.44
N ILE A 737 0.45 33.84 -20.62
CA ILE A 737 0.29 35.29 -20.84
C ILE A 737 1.65 36.02 -20.80
N ARG A 738 2.52 35.68 -19.84
CA ARG A 738 3.89 36.23 -19.75
C ARG A 738 4.73 35.88 -20.99
N ILE A 739 4.71 34.61 -21.42
CA ILE A 739 5.45 34.13 -22.59
C ILE A 739 4.94 34.81 -23.88
N GLU A 740 3.64 34.98 -24.05
CA GLU A 740 3.09 35.66 -25.22
C GLU A 740 3.49 37.15 -25.26
N ALA A 741 3.47 37.84 -24.12
CA ALA A 741 3.91 39.23 -24.01
C ALA A 741 5.40 39.39 -24.40
N ALA A 742 6.28 38.56 -23.85
CA ALA A 742 7.71 38.55 -24.21
C ALA A 742 7.92 38.26 -25.71
N THR A 743 7.20 37.28 -26.25
CA THR A 743 7.26 36.89 -27.67
C THR A 743 6.87 38.04 -28.60
N ARG A 744 5.81 38.81 -28.25
CA ARG A 744 5.38 39.98 -29.02
C ARG A 744 6.47 41.05 -29.09
N ILE A 745 7.14 41.35 -27.97
CA ILE A 745 8.24 42.32 -27.89
C ILE A 745 9.44 41.87 -28.75
N GLN A 746 9.87 40.61 -28.60
CA GLN A 746 11.00 40.06 -29.36
C GLN A 746 10.78 40.10 -30.89
N ARG A 747 9.56 39.77 -31.36
CA ARG A 747 9.21 39.84 -32.80
C ARG A 747 9.31 41.26 -33.35
N MET A 748 8.87 42.26 -32.59
CA MET A 748 8.95 43.67 -32.97
C MET A 748 10.41 44.11 -33.13
N TRP A 749 11.26 43.81 -32.14
CA TRP A 749 12.65 44.22 -32.15
C TRP A 749 13.48 43.56 -33.26
N ARG A 750 13.33 42.24 -33.46
CA ARG A 750 13.99 41.51 -34.57
C ARG A 750 13.62 42.10 -35.94
N LYS A 751 12.35 42.48 -36.14
CA LYS A 751 11.89 43.13 -37.39
C LYS A 751 12.53 44.51 -37.60
N LYS A 752 12.71 45.31 -36.54
CA LYS A 752 13.30 46.65 -36.63
C LYS A 752 14.80 46.61 -36.95
N ARG A 753 15.57 45.69 -36.37
CA ARG A 753 17.04 45.67 -36.51
C ARG A 753 17.54 45.11 -37.86
N VAL A 754 17.07 43.93 -38.28
CA VAL A 754 17.64 43.22 -39.45
C VAL A 754 16.97 43.59 -40.78
N GLY A 755 15.78 44.21 -40.74
CA GLY A 755 15.02 44.53 -41.95
C GLY A 755 15.50 45.77 -42.70
N ALA A 756 16.22 46.69 -42.06
CA ALA A 756 16.46 48.04 -42.59
C ALA A 756 17.55 48.09 -43.68
N GLU A 757 18.68 47.42 -43.48
CA GLU A 757 19.86 47.49 -44.36
C GLU A 757 19.54 47.03 -45.79
N PHE A 758 18.86 45.88 -45.92
CA PHE A 758 18.43 45.34 -47.22
C PHE A 758 17.39 46.19 -47.95
N LEU A 759 16.66 47.06 -47.24
CA LEU A 759 15.73 48.03 -47.83
C LEU A 759 16.48 49.29 -48.29
N ALA A 760 17.43 49.80 -47.48
CA ALA A 760 18.28 50.92 -47.87
C ALA A 760 19.14 50.61 -49.11
N LEU A 761 19.70 49.40 -49.19
CA LEU A 761 20.46 48.94 -50.36
C LEU A 761 19.58 48.87 -51.62
N ARG A 762 18.36 48.34 -51.51
CA ARG A 762 17.36 48.33 -52.58
C ARG A 762 17.02 49.74 -53.04
N ASP A 763 16.77 50.67 -52.10
CA ASP A 763 16.36 52.03 -52.42
C ASP A 763 17.49 52.87 -53.03
N ARG A 764 18.75 52.60 -52.68
CA ARG A 764 19.92 53.06 -53.44
C ARG A 764 19.90 52.52 -54.87
N GLY A 765 19.66 51.22 -55.05
CA GLY A 765 19.66 50.57 -56.36
C GLY A 765 18.51 50.95 -57.30
N HIS A 766 17.35 51.33 -56.76
CA HIS A 766 16.29 51.91 -57.58
C HIS A 766 16.76 53.20 -58.27
N LYS A 767 17.49 54.07 -57.54
CA LYS A 767 18.04 55.35 -58.04
C LYS A 767 19.07 55.17 -59.16
N VAL A 768 19.92 54.13 -59.13
CA VAL A 768 20.99 53.89 -60.12
C VAL A 768 20.50 53.89 -61.59
N LEU A 769 19.24 53.48 -61.82
CA LEU A 769 18.60 53.43 -63.14
C LEU A 769 17.38 54.36 -63.26
N GLN A 770 17.06 55.14 -62.22
CA GLN A 770 15.87 56.00 -62.19
C GLN A 770 15.99 57.14 -63.21
N GLY A 771 14.90 57.42 -63.92
CA GLY A 771 14.85 58.40 -65.01
C GLY A 771 15.58 58.00 -66.29
N ARG A 772 16.39 56.93 -66.30
CA ARG A 772 17.32 56.60 -67.39
C ARG A 772 17.04 55.29 -68.14
N LYS A 773 16.44 54.28 -67.49
CA LYS A 773 16.10 52.98 -68.13
C LYS A 773 14.72 52.50 -67.69
N GLU A 774 13.90 52.01 -68.63
CA GLU A 774 12.63 51.34 -68.34
C GLU A 774 12.83 50.14 -67.39
N ARG A 775 11.81 49.80 -66.60
CA ARG A 775 11.92 48.80 -65.54
C ARG A 775 10.95 47.64 -65.76
N ARG A 776 11.41 46.40 -65.59
CA ARG A 776 10.54 45.24 -65.44
C ARG A 776 9.74 45.39 -64.13
N ARG A 777 8.41 45.17 -64.13
CA ARG A 777 7.53 45.37 -62.96
C ARG A 777 8.00 44.67 -61.67
N MET A 778 8.58 43.47 -61.79
CA MET A 778 9.17 42.74 -60.66
C MET A 778 10.44 43.38 -60.06
N SER A 779 11.05 44.33 -60.77
CA SER A 779 12.21 45.13 -60.30
C SER A 779 11.82 46.42 -59.58
N LEU A 780 10.52 46.69 -59.39
CA LEU A 780 9.98 47.81 -58.59
C LEU A 780 9.08 47.33 -57.43
N LEU A 781 9.31 46.10 -56.96
CA LEU A 781 8.49 45.44 -55.94
C LEU A 781 8.93 45.80 -54.51
N GLY A 782 8.09 46.53 -53.77
CA GLY A 782 8.37 46.99 -52.39
C GLY A 782 8.63 45.95 -51.31
N SER A 783 8.40 44.66 -51.59
CA SER A 783 8.74 43.53 -50.73
C SER A 783 10.05 42.82 -51.11
N ARG A 784 10.63 43.12 -52.28
CA ARG A 784 11.94 42.60 -52.69
C ARG A 784 13.01 43.13 -51.75
N ARG A 785 13.95 42.26 -51.40
CA ARG A 785 15.20 42.61 -50.70
C ARG A 785 16.35 42.34 -51.66
N PHE A 786 17.33 43.23 -51.67
CA PHE A 786 18.60 42.97 -52.34
C PHE A 786 19.42 42.10 -51.38
N MET A 787 19.74 40.87 -51.78
CA MET A 787 20.43 39.88 -50.93
C MET A 787 21.91 39.72 -51.30
N GLY A 788 22.34 40.22 -52.46
CA GLY A 788 23.68 40.04 -52.97
C GLY A 788 23.93 38.61 -53.45
N ASP A 789 24.36 37.73 -52.54
CA ASP A 789 24.86 36.38 -52.84
C ASP A 789 23.72 35.34 -52.96
N TYR A 790 22.96 35.39 -54.06
CA TYR A 790 21.80 34.49 -54.26
C TYR A 790 22.17 33.01 -54.46
N LEU A 791 23.43 32.69 -54.77
CA LEU A 791 23.91 31.31 -54.90
C LEU A 791 24.61 30.78 -53.64
N GLY A 792 24.89 31.62 -52.64
CA GLY A 792 25.55 31.22 -51.39
C GLY A 792 27.04 30.87 -51.56
N ILE A 793 27.77 31.61 -52.39
CA ILE A 793 29.22 31.43 -52.65
C ILE A 793 30.07 31.89 -51.46
N ALA A 794 29.51 32.69 -50.54
CA ALA A 794 30.07 32.99 -49.22
C ALA A 794 29.55 32.07 -48.09
N ALA A 795 28.65 31.12 -48.37
CA ALA A 795 28.16 30.19 -47.35
C ALA A 795 29.15 29.06 -47.07
N THR A 796 29.25 28.63 -45.80
CA THR A 796 30.15 27.57 -45.34
C THR A 796 29.81 26.18 -45.93
N SER A 797 28.60 26.00 -46.45
CA SER A 797 28.14 24.73 -47.05
C SER A 797 27.07 24.96 -48.13
N GLY A 798 26.74 23.90 -48.88
CA GLY A 798 25.75 23.94 -49.97
C GLY A 798 26.33 24.24 -51.35
N PRO A 799 25.50 24.35 -52.40
CA PRO A 799 25.95 24.41 -53.79
C PRO A 799 26.89 25.58 -54.12
N GLY A 800 26.69 26.75 -53.50
CA GLY A 800 27.57 27.91 -53.67
C GLY A 800 29.00 27.70 -53.16
N SER A 801 29.16 27.03 -52.01
CA SER A 801 30.48 26.66 -51.48
C SER A 801 31.29 25.78 -52.46
N ARG A 802 30.61 24.87 -53.19
CA ARG A 802 31.26 24.04 -54.22
C ARG A 802 31.76 24.88 -55.40
N ILE A 803 31.00 25.90 -55.81
CA ILE A 803 31.42 26.86 -56.85
C ILE A 803 32.61 27.69 -56.34
N ARG A 804 32.59 28.15 -55.07
CA ARG A 804 33.71 28.88 -54.45
C ARG A 804 35.01 28.09 -54.53
N ASN A 805 34.95 26.81 -54.16
CA ASN A 805 36.11 25.93 -54.13
C ASN A 805 36.60 25.63 -55.56
N ALA A 806 35.69 25.32 -56.49
CA ALA A 806 36.04 25.01 -57.88
C ALA A 806 36.71 26.17 -58.65
N ILE A 807 36.47 27.42 -58.25
CA ILE A 807 37.14 28.61 -58.81
C ILE A 807 38.34 29.09 -57.97
N ASN A 808 38.71 28.37 -56.92
CA ASN A 808 39.77 28.72 -55.96
C ASN A 808 39.64 30.14 -55.37
N LEU A 809 38.42 30.56 -54.99
CA LEU A 809 38.18 31.91 -54.48
C LEU A 809 38.72 32.08 -53.05
N SER A 810 39.76 32.90 -52.89
CA SER A 810 40.45 33.18 -51.62
C SER A 810 39.47 33.48 -50.47
N ALA A 811 39.77 32.99 -49.26
CA ALA A 811 38.95 33.23 -48.07
C ALA A 811 38.76 34.73 -47.76
N ASN A 812 39.77 35.55 -48.06
CA ASN A 812 39.73 37.00 -47.85
C ASN A 812 38.91 37.76 -48.91
N GLU A 813 38.49 37.09 -50.00
CA GLU A 813 37.74 37.71 -51.08
C GLU A 813 36.22 37.63 -50.82
N LYS A 814 35.67 38.74 -50.33
CA LYS A 814 34.24 38.87 -50.02
C LYS A 814 33.40 38.87 -51.29
N VAL A 815 32.47 37.94 -51.39
CA VAL A 815 31.40 37.97 -52.42
C VAL A 815 30.42 39.06 -52.03
N LEU A 816 30.15 39.99 -52.96
CA LEU A 816 29.18 41.06 -52.79
C LEU A 816 27.86 40.73 -53.47
N PHE A 817 27.91 40.05 -54.62
CA PHE A 817 26.75 39.61 -55.36
C PHE A 817 27.04 38.33 -56.16
N SER A 818 26.06 37.42 -56.27
CA SER A 818 26.14 36.26 -57.15
C SER A 818 24.78 35.90 -57.76
N CYS A 819 24.76 35.46 -59.01
CA CYS A 819 23.56 34.97 -59.66
C CYS A 819 23.84 34.03 -60.84
N ARG A 820 22.78 33.40 -61.37
CA ARG A 820 22.79 32.89 -62.74
C ARG A 820 22.47 34.03 -63.71
N GLY A 821 23.13 34.03 -64.86
CA GLY A 821 22.92 34.94 -65.98
C GLY A 821 23.30 34.24 -67.27
N GLU A 822 23.53 35.01 -68.34
CA GLU A 822 23.96 34.47 -69.63
C GLU A 822 25.05 35.35 -70.26
N ILE A 823 25.84 34.79 -71.16
CA ILE A 823 26.74 35.51 -72.06
C ILE A 823 26.37 35.24 -73.52
N LEU A 824 26.50 36.24 -74.40
CA LEU A 824 26.33 36.04 -75.84
C LEU A 824 27.59 35.37 -76.42
N GLU A 825 27.55 34.06 -76.66
CA GLU A 825 28.62 33.36 -77.36
C GLU A 825 28.59 33.66 -78.86
N THR A 826 29.72 34.12 -79.40
CA THR A 826 29.95 34.19 -80.86
C THR A 826 30.84 33.02 -81.29
N LYS A 827 30.34 32.13 -82.16
CA LYS A 827 31.10 31.00 -82.70
C LYS A 827 31.29 31.17 -84.20
N PHE A 828 32.49 30.86 -84.71
CA PHE A 828 32.80 30.99 -86.13
C PHE A 828 31.84 30.12 -86.97
N GLY A 829 31.35 30.67 -88.07
CA GLY A 829 30.36 30.01 -88.94
C GLY A 829 28.97 29.77 -88.33
N ARG A 830 28.63 30.32 -87.15
CA ARG A 830 27.33 30.10 -86.50
C ARG A 830 26.70 31.41 -85.98
N SER A 831 25.38 31.44 -85.88
CA SER A 831 24.66 32.54 -85.24
C SER A 831 25.03 32.66 -83.75
N SER A 832 25.14 33.90 -83.26
CA SER A 832 25.49 34.16 -81.86
C SER A 832 24.32 33.81 -80.95
N LYS A 833 24.58 33.10 -79.85
CA LYS A 833 23.53 32.56 -78.96
C LYS A 833 23.83 32.87 -77.50
N ALA A 834 22.78 33.23 -76.74
CA ALA A 834 22.88 33.32 -75.29
C ALA A 834 23.22 31.95 -74.68
N SER A 835 24.15 31.94 -73.74
CA SER A 835 24.71 30.74 -73.12
C SER A 835 24.78 30.92 -71.60
N PRO A 836 24.18 30.02 -70.78
CA PRO A 836 24.10 30.19 -69.34
C PRO A 836 25.47 30.31 -68.65
N ARG A 837 25.59 31.23 -67.70
CA ARG A 837 26.77 31.46 -66.87
C ARG A 837 26.39 31.74 -65.43
N ILE A 838 27.35 31.56 -64.53
CA ILE A 838 27.28 32.09 -63.17
C ILE A 838 28.10 33.38 -63.14
N LEU A 839 27.49 34.45 -62.64
CA LEU A 839 28.10 35.77 -62.50
C LEU A 839 28.39 36.00 -61.02
N VAL A 840 29.63 36.33 -60.67
CA VAL A 840 30.04 36.57 -59.28
C VAL A 840 30.81 37.87 -59.20
N LEU A 841 30.29 38.80 -58.42
CA LEU A 841 30.94 40.06 -58.08
C LEU A 841 31.52 39.95 -56.67
N THR A 842 32.84 40.14 -56.57
CA THR A 842 33.54 40.25 -55.30
C THR A 842 33.85 41.72 -55.01
N GLN A 843 34.57 42.00 -53.91
CA GLN A 843 35.12 43.33 -53.63
C GLN A 843 36.23 43.78 -54.61
N SER A 844 36.75 42.86 -55.43
CA SER A 844 37.97 43.06 -56.23
C SER A 844 37.83 42.72 -57.71
N LYS A 845 36.96 41.75 -58.05
CA LYS A 845 36.84 41.15 -59.38
C LYS A 845 35.39 40.82 -59.75
N PHE A 846 35.12 40.79 -61.04
CA PHE A 846 33.91 40.23 -61.64
C PHE A 846 34.26 38.94 -62.38
N TYR A 847 33.69 37.82 -61.94
CA TYR A 847 33.91 36.50 -62.51
C TYR A 847 32.73 36.08 -63.40
N ILE A 848 33.06 35.55 -64.57
CA ILE A 848 32.16 34.84 -65.48
C ILE A 848 32.55 33.37 -65.41
N ILE A 849 31.66 32.53 -64.90
CA ILE A 849 31.91 31.12 -64.59
C ILE A 849 31.04 30.26 -65.51
N SER A 850 31.64 29.31 -66.21
CA SER A 850 30.94 28.30 -67.00
C SER A 850 30.73 27.01 -66.21
N GLN A 851 29.74 26.23 -66.63
CA GLN A 851 29.49 24.89 -66.12
C GLN A 851 29.35 23.95 -67.31
N HIS A 852 30.22 22.94 -67.39
CA HIS A 852 30.27 21.97 -68.48
C HIS A 852 30.02 20.57 -67.93
N LEU A 853 29.26 19.75 -68.67
CA LEU A 853 29.03 18.36 -68.30
C LEU A 853 30.08 17.49 -69.00
N VAL A 854 31.06 17.01 -68.24
CA VAL A 854 32.14 16.13 -68.72
C VAL A 854 32.00 14.79 -68.01
N ASN A 855 31.96 13.68 -68.74
CA ASN A 855 31.78 12.32 -68.20
C ASN A 855 30.58 12.20 -67.22
N LYS A 856 29.46 12.86 -67.54
CA LYS A 856 28.24 13.00 -66.71
C LYS A 856 28.43 13.75 -65.37
N GLN A 857 29.60 14.32 -65.08
CA GLN A 857 29.86 15.18 -63.93
C GLN A 857 29.88 16.65 -64.34
N VAL A 858 29.46 17.55 -63.44
CA VAL A 858 29.44 19.00 -63.69
C VAL A 858 30.79 19.59 -63.28
N GLN A 859 31.62 19.89 -64.27
CA GLN A 859 32.86 20.64 -64.09
C GLN A 859 32.55 22.14 -64.12
N VAL A 860 33.06 22.88 -63.14
CA VAL A 860 32.88 24.33 -62.99
C VAL A 860 34.21 25.00 -63.27
N ALA A 861 34.23 25.99 -64.17
CA ALA A 861 35.45 26.67 -64.58
C ALA A 861 35.25 28.19 -64.65
N VAL A 862 36.30 28.95 -64.35
CA VAL A 862 36.33 30.39 -64.63
C VAL A 862 36.55 30.56 -66.13
N GLU A 863 35.57 31.11 -66.83
CA GLU A 863 35.75 31.53 -68.22
C GLU A 863 36.54 32.83 -68.26
N ARG A 864 36.17 33.81 -67.41
CA ARG A 864 36.89 35.08 -67.24
C ARG A 864 36.86 35.61 -65.82
N SER A 865 37.94 36.30 -65.44
CA SER A 865 38.06 37.04 -64.18
C SER A 865 38.55 38.45 -64.49
N ILE A 866 37.66 39.43 -64.36
CA ILE A 866 37.89 40.82 -64.74
C ILE A 866 38.11 41.64 -63.47
N PRO A 867 39.30 42.23 -63.23
CA PRO A 867 39.51 43.15 -62.11
C PRO A 867 38.55 44.35 -62.20
N LEU A 868 37.96 44.78 -61.09
CA LEU A 868 36.93 45.85 -61.14
C LEU A 868 37.49 47.19 -61.65
N GLY A 869 38.76 47.49 -61.36
CA GLY A 869 39.45 48.67 -61.91
C GLY A 869 39.74 48.62 -63.41
N ALA A 870 39.56 47.45 -64.07
CA ALA A 870 39.70 47.32 -65.52
C ALA A 870 38.39 47.59 -66.29
N ILE A 871 37.25 47.69 -65.59
CA ILE A 871 35.94 47.96 -66.22
C ILE A 871 35.80 49.48 -66.42
N LYS A 872 36.07 49.95 -67.64
CA LYS A 872 36.03 51.37 -68.04
C LYS A 872 34.60 51.90 -68.11
N PHE A 873 33.64 51.07 -68.52
CA PHE A 873 32.22 51.37 -68.46
C PHE A 873 31.35 50.12 -68.40
N VAL A 874 30.09 50.29 -67.98
CA VAL A 874 29.01 49.32 -68.16
C VAL A 874 28.01 49.93 -69.14
N GLY A 875 27.71 49.25 -70.25
CA GLY A 875 26.73 49.70 -71.24
C GLY A 875 25.41 48.94 -71.12
N THR A 876 24.27 49.62 -71.14
CA THR A 876 22.95 48.97 -71.20
C THR A 876 21.95 49.86 -71.94
N SER A 877 20.86 49.32 -72.46
CA SER A 877 19.92 50.13 -73.25
C SER A 877 18.99 51.01 -72.40
N THR A 878 18.20 51.90 -72.99
CA THR A 878 17.07 52.62 -72.35
C THR A 878 15.84 51.73 -72.11
N CYS A 879 15.67 50.64 -72.86
CA CYS A 879 14.55 49.70 -72.78
C CYS A 879 14.59 48.85 -71.50
N ARG A 880 13.54 48.06 -71.22
CA ARG A 880 13.45 47.27 -69.97
C ARG A 880 14.47 46.12 -69.85
N ASP A 881 15.13 45.78 -70.95
CA ASP A 881 15.90 44.56 -71.19
C ASP A 881 16.95 44.28 -70.11
N ASP A 882 17.16 43.00 -69.82
CA ASP A 882 18.15 42.52 -68.84
C ASP A 882 19.59 42.42 -69.40
N TRP A 883 19.88 43.00 -70.57
CA TRP A 883 21.19 42.94 -71.23
C TRP A 883 22.12 44.12 -70.88
N PHE A 884 23.42 43.85 -70.83
CA PHE A 884 24.47 44.84 -70.63
C PHE A 884 25.84 44.37 -71.17
N SER A 885 26.73 45.31 -71.48
CA SER A 885 28.14 45.06 -71.77
C SER A 885 29.03 45.48 -70.60
N LEU A 886 30.17 44.82 -70.43
CA LEU A 886 31.28 45.33 -69.63
C LEU A 886 32.37 45.81 -70.59
N GLY A 887 32.52 47.14 -70.71
CA GLY A 887 33.59 47.75 -71.49
C GLY A 887 34.91 47.66 -70.75
N VAL A 888 35.70 46.63 -71.01
CA VAL A 888 37.06 46.45 -70.48
C VAL A 888 38.06 47.09 -71.46
N GLY A 889 37.81 46.95 -72.76
CA GLY A 889 38.72 47.45 -73.81
C GLY A 889 40.10 46.80 -73.70
N SER A 890 40.11 45.48 -73.66
CA SER A 890 41.32 44.64 -73.71
C SER A 890 41.91 44.65 -75.14
N PRO A 891 43.25 44.64 -75.30
CA PRO A 891 43.88 44.46 -76.60
C PRO A 891 43.82 43.00 -77.10
N GLN A 892 43.44 42.04 -76.25
CA GLN A 892 43.42 40.61 -76.57
C GLN A 892 42.01 39.99 -76.55
N GLU A 893 41.07 40.57 -75.80
CA GLU A 893 39.71 40.03 -75.65
C GLU A 893 38.61 40.97 -76.15
N ALA A 894 37.50 40.39 -76.59
CA ALA A 894 36.24 41.08 -76.84
C ALA A 894 35.46 41.34 -75.54
N ASP A 895 34.82 42.50 -75.41
CA ASP A 895 33.99 42.84 -74.25
C ASP A 895 32.83 41.83 -74.07
N PRO A 896 32.57 41.30 -72.86
CA PRO A 896 31.45 40.40 -72.64
C PRO A 896 30.11 41.14 -72.69
N LEU A 897 29.21 40.68 -73.56
CA LEU A 897 27.80 41.04 -73.55
C LEU A 897 27.01 39.99 -72.75
N LEU A 898 26.36 40.45 -71.68
CA LEU A 898 25.78 39.63 -70.62
C LEU A 898 24.28 39.90 -70.46
N ASN A 899 23.52 38.90 -69.98
CA ASN A 899 22.15 39.06 -69.49
C ASN A 899 22.08 38.76 -67.98
N CYS A 900 21.36 39.60 -67.23
CA CYS A 900 21.12 39.40 -65.80
C CYS A 900 19.77 39.99 -65.35
N VAL A 901 18.81 39.14 -64.95
CA VAL A 901 17.51 39.54 -64.37
C VAL A 901 17.65 40.34 -63.07
N LEU A 902 18.82 40.27 -62.43
CA LEU A 902 19.15 41.02 -61.23
C LEU A 902 20.01 42.27 -61.52
N LYS A 903 20.16 42.70 -62.80
CA LYS A 903 21.07 43.78 -63.25
C LYS A 903 21.07 45.04 -62.37
N THR A 904 19.91 45.46 -61.86
CA THR A 904 19.79 46.63 -60.97
C THR A 904 20.64 46.47 -59.70
N GLU A 905 20.55 45.30 -59.08
CA GLU A 905 21.23 44.97 -57.84
C GLU A 905 22.72 44.76 -58.08
N LEU A 906 23.07 44.04 -59.17
CA LEU A 906 24.45 43.93 -59.64
C LEU A 906 25.10 45.32 -59.83
N PHE A 907 24.46 46.22 -60.58
CA PHE A 907 24.95 47.59 -60.78
C PHE A 907 25.04 48.38 -59.47
N THR A 908 24.16 48.11 -58.50
CA THR A 908 24.21 48.74 -57.17
C THR A 908 25.47 48.31 -56.43
N HIS A 909 25.76 47.00 -56.39
CA HIS A 909 26.99 46.49 -55.79
C HIS A 909 28.24 46.95 -56.56
N MET A 910 28.22 47.00 -57.89
CA MET A 910 29.34 47.55 -58.69
C MET A 910 29.59 49.03 -58.37
N SER A 911 28.53 49.86 -58.28
CA SER A 911 28.61 51.27 -57.87
C SER A 911 29.03 51.52 -56.41
N MET A 912 29.19 50.45 -55.63
CA MET A 912 29.67 50.47 -54.25
C MET A 912 31.06 49.81 -54.10
N ALA A 913 31.44 48.93 -55.04
CA ALA A 913 32.71 48.21 -55.03
C ALA A 913 33.81 48.91 -55.83
N ILE A 914 33.44 49.65 -56.89
CA ILE A 914 34.39 50.43 -57.72
C ILE A 914 34.66 51.79 -57.02
N PRO A 915 35.90 52.08 -56.55
CA PRO A 915 36.20 53.31 -55.83
C PRO A 915 36.22 54.56 -56.73
N GLY A 916 36.34 55.74 -56.11
CA GLY A 916 36.77 56.98 -56.77
C GLY A 916 35.86 57.54 -57.87
N GLY A 917 34.61 57.06 -57.98
CA GLY A 917 33.68 57.48 -59.04
C GLY A 917 33.88 56.76 -60.39
N GLY A 918 34.77 55.77 -60.49
CA GLY A 918 35.08 55.07 -61.74
C GLY A 918 33.94 54.23 -62.34
N PHE A 919 32.78 54.11 -61.69
CA PHE A 919 31.62 53.37 -62.20
C PHE A 919 30.87 54.16 -63.28
N SER A 920 31.39 54.16 -64.50
CA SER A 920 30.73 54.77 -65.67
C SER A 920 29.60 53.88 -66.21
N LEU A 921 28.35 54.25 -65.96
CA LEU A 921 27.16 53.54 -66.46
C LEU A 921 26.56 54.28 -67.67
N LYS A 922 26.94 53.82 -68.88
CA LYS A 922 26.37 54.29 -70.16
C LYS A 922 24.97 53.72 -70.36
N ILE A 923 24.02 54.58 -70.68
CA ILE A 923 22.63 54.22 -70.99
C ILE A 923 22.21 54.99 -72.25
N SER A 924 21.78 54.28 -73.29
CA SER A 924 21.47 54.77 -74.64
C SER A 924 20.45 53.83 -75.31
N ASP A 925 19.85 54.17 -76.45
CA ASP A 925 18.87 53.27 -77.14
C ASP A 925 19.51 52.01 -77.75
N SER A 926 20.82 51.85 -77.58
CA SER A 926 21.62 50.73 -78.08
C SER A 926 22.79 50.43 -77.14
N ILE A 927 23.34 49.21 -77.22
CA ILE A 927 24.44 48.75 -76.35
C ILE A 927 25.75 48.73 -77.13
N GLU A 928 26.72 49.53 -76.68
CA GLU A 928 28.10 49.55 -77.19
C GLU A 928 28.95 48.44 -76.55
N TYR A 929 29.74 47.72 -77.35
CA TYR A 929 30.74 46.75 -76.87
C TYR A 929 31.81 46.46 -77.94
N ALA A 930 33.05 46.13 -77.55
CA ALA A 930 34.08 45.67 -78.47
C ALA A 930 33.86 44.19 -78.87
N LYS A 931 33.22 43.92 -80.01
CA LYS A 931 32.94 42.55 -80.49
C LYS A 931 34.21 41.78 -80.91
N LYS A 932 35.25 42.50 -81.30
CA LYS A 932 36.63 42.02 -81.43
C LYS A 932 37.53 43.01 -80.69
N PRO A 933 38.74 42.62 -80.23
CA PRO A 933 39.68 43.55 -79.62
C PRO A 933 39.85 44.81 -80.47
N GLY A 934 39.77 45.98 -79.85
CA GLY A 934 39.81 47.30 -80.51
C GLY A 934 38.62 47.69 -81.40
N LYS A 935 37.74 46.75 -81.82
CA LYS A 935 36.64 47.04 -82.75
C LYS A 935 35.27 47.10 -82.05
N MET A 936 34.86 48.31 -81.70
CA MET A 936 33.53 48.63 -81.18
C MET A 936 32.43 48.25 -82.19
N GLN A 937 31.32 47.70 -81.66
CA GLN A 937 30.05 47.52 -82.36
C GLN A 937 28.90 47.99 -81.46
N VAL A 938 27.84 48.47 -82.09
CA VAL A 938 26.57 48.84 -81.48
C VAL A 938 25.52 47.74 -81.74
N ILE A 939 24.78 47.34 -80.71
CA ILE A 939 23.60 46.46 -80.81
C ILE A 939 22.34 47.29 -80.54
N LYS A 940 21.43 47.36 -81.51
CA LYS A 940 20.12 48.00 -81.35
C LYS A 940 19.22 47.16 -80.44
N VAL A 941 18.40 47.82 -79.63
CA VAL A 941 17.38 47.15 -78.79
C VAL A 941 16.00 47.55 -79.29
N VAL A 942 15.17 46.56 -79.62
CA VAL A 942 13.86 46.73 -80.28
C VAL A 942 12.75 46.24 -79.34
N LYS A 943 11.59 46.92 -79.35
CA LYS A 943 10.47 46.68 -78.40
C LYS A 943 9.38 45.76 -78.97
N ASP A 944 9.77 44.75 -79.73
CA ASP A 944 8.95 43.86 -80.57
C ASP A 944 8.85 42.39 -80.08
N SER A 945 9.43 42.03 -78.93
CA SER A 945 9.41 40.65 -78.44
C SER A 945 7.98 40.16 -78.15
N PRO A 946 7.53 39.04 -78.76
CA PRO A 946 6.23 38.43 -78.47
C PRO A 946 6.18 37.73 -77.11
N SER A 947 7.30 37.64 -76.37
CA SER A 947 7.38 36.97 -75.07
C SER A 947 7.83 37.93 -73.96
N GLU A 948 7.68 37.53 -72.69
CA GLU A 948 8.24 38.29 -71.57
C GLU A 948 9.76 38.14 -71.42
N GLN A 949 10.39 37.23 -72.16
CA GLN A 949 11.85 37.06 -72.19
C GLN A 949 12.47 37.96 -73.26
N ASP A 950 13.67 38.48 -72.97
CA ASP A 950 14.46 39.26 -73.92
C ASP A 950 15.40 38.32 -74.67
N PHE A 951 15.47 38.37 -75.99
CA PHE A 951 16.32 37.47 -76.78
C PHE A 951 17.16 38.22 -77.81
N TYR A 952 18.31 37.66 -78.16
CA TYR A 952 19.18 38.17 -79.23
C TYR A 952 18.87 37.45 -80.55
N LYS A 953 18.69 38.20 -81.64
CA LYS A 953 18.51 37.66 -83.00
C LYS A 953 19.06 38.66 -84.02
N SER A 954 19.73 38.15 -85.07
CA SER A 954 20.17 38.92 -86.24
C SER A 954 20.92 40.26 -85.98
N GLY A 955 21.61 40.41 -84.85
CA GLY A 955 22.33 41.64 -84.49
C GLY A 955 21.57 42.63 -83.61
N ALA A 956 20.33 42.32 -83.22
CA ALA A 956 19.50 43.11 -82.31
C ALA A 956 19.13 42.31 -81.05
N ILE A 957 18.77 43.03 -79.98
CA ILE A 957 18.10 42.48 -78.80
C ILE A 957 16.62 42.84 -78.89
N HIS A 958 15.76 41.84 -78.84
CA HIS A 958 14.31 41.99 -78.85
C HIS A 958 13.80 41.93 -77.40
N THR A 959 13.09 42.96 -76.98
CA THR A 959 12.42 43.07 -75.68
C THR A 959 10.99 43.59 -75.88
N LYS A 960 10.26 43.83 -74.79
CA LYS A 960 8.88 44.35 -74.78
C LYS A 960 8.87 45.64 -73.96
N GLY A 961 7.82 46.46 -74.04
CA GLY A 961 7.70 47.66 -73.21
C GLY A 961 7.78 47.38 -71.70
N GLY A 962 8.47 48.25 -70.95
CA GLY A 962 8.56 48.21 -69.49
C GLY A 962 7.65 49.22 -68.77
N GLU A 963 7.77 49.25 -67.44
CA GLU A 963 7.37 50.40 -66.63
C GLU A 963 8.28 51.59 -67.01
N PRO A 964 7.74 52.83 -67.14
CA PRO A 964 8.53 54.01 -67.51
C PRO A 964 9.79 54.26 -66.65
N PRO A 965 10.83 54.95 -67.16
CA PRO A 965 12.08 55.16 -66.43
C PRO A 965 11.93 55.89 -65.09
N ASN A 966 10.90 56.75 -64.96
CA ASN A 966 10.59 57.48 -63.73
C ASN A 966 9.77 56.67 -62.70
N SER A 967 9.32 55.44 -63.03
CA SER A 967 8.52 54.61 -62.12
C SER A 967 9.27 54.24 -60.83
N VAL A 968 8.64 54.54 -59.70
CA VAL A 968 9.18 54.30 -58.35
C VAL A 968 8.80 52.92 -57.79
N SER A 969 9.54 52.47 -56.78
CA SER A 969 9.23 51.24 -56.05
C SER A 969 7.90 51.38 -55.30
N ARG A 970 7.01 50.39 -55.43
CA ARG A 970 5.72 50.40 -54.71
C ARG A 970 5.98 50.28 -53.20
N PRO A 971 5.20 50.90 -52.30
CA PRO A 971 5.38 50.73 -50.87
C PRO A 971 5.14 49.27 -50.43
N MET A 972 5.82 48.83 -49.36
CA MET A 972 5.59 47.48 -48.81
C MET A 972 4.15 47.36 -48.29
N PRO A 973 3.38 46.32 -48.65
CA PRO A 973 2.02 46.14 -48.16
C PRO A 973 1.95 46.15 -46.63
N LYS A 974 1.10 47.01 -46.06
CA LYS A 974 0.79 46.96 -44.63
C LYS A 974 0.10 45.62 -44.34
N GLY A 975 0.67 44.82 -43.44
CA GLY A 975 0.05 43.58 -42.98
C GLY A 975 -1.33 43.87 -42.38
N LYS A 976 -2.33 43.03 -42.69
CA LYS A 976 -3.70 43.19 -42.16
C LYS A 976 -3.65 43.33 -40.63
N PRO A 977 -4.32 44.33 -40.02
CA PRO A 977 -4.39 44.44 -38.57
C PRO A 977 -5.18 43.26 -38.02
N ILE A 978 -4.49 42.33 -37.36
CA ILE A 978 -5.13 41.28 -36.58
C ILE A 978 -5.72 41.97 -35.34
N ALA A 979 -7.04 42.03 -35.26
CA ALA A 979 -7.73 42.63 -34.13
C ALA A 979 -7.27 41.99 -32.81
N ALA A 980 -6.77 42.81 -31.89
CA ALA A 980 -6.40 42.36 -30.56
C ALA A 980 -7.67 41.90 -29.82
N LYS A 981 -7.80 40.60 -29.55
CA LYS A 981 -8.90 40.08 -28.73
C LYS A 981 -8.82 40.73 -27.34
N PRO A 982 -9.86 41.44 -26.86
CA PRO A 982 -9.83 42.09 -25.55
C PRO A 982 -9.79 41.01 -24.46
N PHE A 983 -8.84 41.16 -23.53
CA PHE A 983 -8.50 40.13 -22.54
C PHE A 983 -9.56 39.91 -21.43
N THR A 984 -10.62 40.72 -21.40
CA THR A 984 -11.54 40.88 -20.27
C THR A 984 -12.98 40.43 -20.51
N LYS A 985 -13.31 39.83 -21.67
CA LYS A 985 -14.63 39.21 -21.94
C LYS A 985 -14.54 37.76 -22.41
N GLY A 986 -13.75 36.95 -21.70
CA GLY A 986 -14.01 35.51 -21.60
C GLY A 986 -15.16 35.27 -20.62
N LYS A 987 -16.09 34.37 -20.94
CA LYS A 987 -17.29 34.12 -20.10
C LYS A 987 -16.90 33.69 -18.69
N LEU A 988 -17.24 34.51 -17.69
CA LEU A 988 -17.39 34.03 -16.33
C LEU A 988 -18.58 33.05 -16.30
N ILE A 989 -18.40 31.91 -15.63
CA ILE A 989 -19.45 30.98 -15.18
C ILE A 989 -20.43 30.46 -16.27
N LYS A 990 -20.28 29.17 -16.61
CA LYS A 990 -21.45 28.26 -16.63
C LYS A 990 -21.30 27.30 -15.45
N PRO A 991 -22.33 27.06 -14.63
CA PRO A 991 -22.25 26.08 -13.55
C PRO A 991 -22.26 24.66 -14.15
N GLY A 992 -21.12 23.97 -14.06
CA GLY A 992 -20.96 22.59 -14.53
C GLY A 992 -21.31 21.58 -13.45
N GLY A 993 -22.58 21.51 -13.06
CA GLY A 993 -23.11 20.39 -12.26
C GLY A 993 -23.33 19.14 -13.12
N PRO A 994 -23.51 17.96 -12.50
CA PRO A 994 -23.85 16.73 -13.22
C PRO A 994 -25.26 16.83 -13.84
N GLY A 995 -25.42 16.43 -15.11
CA GLY A 995 -26.74 16.42 -15.77
C GLY A 995 -26.77 16.54 -17.31
N GLY A 996 -25.65 16.86 -17.97
CA GLY A 996 -25.60 17.00 -19.43
C GLY A 996 -25.48 15.65 -20.17
N ARG A 997 -26.60 15.14 -20.73
CA ARG A 997 -26.57 14.00 -21.69
C ARG A 997 -25.77 14.37 -22.98
N PRO A 998 -25.04 13.42 -23.59
CA PRO A 998 -24.33 13.65 -24.85
C PRO A 998 -25.26 13.52 -26.07
N SER A 999 -25.23 14.47 -27.00
CA SER A 999 -25.86 14.36 -28.32
C SER A 999 -24.82 13.99 -29.40
N LYS A 1000 -25.17 13.00 -30.22
CA LYS A 1000 -24.31 12.43 -31.28
C LYS A 1000 -24.33 13.27 -32.57
N PHE A 1001 -23.19 13.32 -33.27
CA PHE A 1001 -23.04 13.60 -34.72
C PHE A 1001 -23.61 14.98 -35.20
N SER A 1002 -23.46 15.44 -36.45
CA SER A 1002 -22.86 14.84 -37.66
C SER A 1002 -21.98 15.83 -38.47
N ASN A 1003 -21.69 15.49 -39.72
CA ASN A 1003 -20.67 16.10 -40.58
C ASN A 1003 -21.26 17.10 -41.61
N THR A 1004 -20.41 17.93 -42.23
CA THR A 1004 -20.54 18.56 -43.58
C THR A 1004 -21.92 18.88 -44.21
N ASN A 1005 -22.11 20.12 -44.69
CA ASN A 1005 -22.08 20.37 -46.15
C ASN A 1005 -21.91 21.85 -46.59
N ARG A 1006 -21.88 22.09 -47.92
CA ARG A 1006 -21.75 23.38 -48.65
C ARG A 1006 -23.10 23.90 -49.20
N ASN A 1007 -23.07 25.13 -49.75
CA ASN A 1007 -24.03 25.72 -50.73
C ASN A 1007 -25.45 26.08 -50.16
N THR A 1008 -26.22 27.07 -50.67
CA THR A 1008 -25.97 28.15 -51.67
C THR A 1008 -26.83 29.41 -51.41
N LYS A 1009 -26.59 30.46 -52.22
CA LYS A 1009 -27.40 31.69 -52.50
C LYS A 1009 -28.93 31.42 -52.68
N PRO A 1010 -29.85 32.42 -52.57
CA PRO A 1010 -29.77 33.74 -53.24
C PRO A 1010 -30.22 35.00 -52.44
N VAL A 1011 -30.61 36.06 -53.16
CA VAL A 1011 -30.64 37.49 -52.79
C VAL A 1011 -32.07 38.03 -52.67
N ALA A 1012 -32.28 39.06 -51.84
CA ALA A 1012 -33.33 40.05 -52.01
C ALA A 1012 -32.80 41.48 -51.73
N GLN A 1013 -33.38 42.47 -52.41
CA GLN A 1013 -33.13 43.93 -52.39
C GLN A 1013 -34.45 44.61 -52.84
N PRO A 1014 -34.60 45.94 -52.77
CA PRO A 1014 -34.22 46.88 -51.71
C PRO A 1014 -35.42 47.79 -51.30
N ASN A 1015 -35.27 48.64 -50.27
CA ASN A 1015 -35.90 49.97 -50.11
C ASN A 1015 -35.53 50.54 -48.71
N GLY A 1016 -35.50 51.86 -48.46
CA GLY A 1016 -35.65 52.99 -49.38
C GLY A 1016 -35.62 54.34 -48.63
N GLY A 1017 -34.78 55.28 -49.10
CA GLY A 1017 -34.64 56.66 -48.59
C GLY A 1017 -34.04 56.84 -47.18
N ALA A 1018 -33.70 58.06 -46.73
CA ALA A 1018 -33.18 59.26 -47.42
C ALA A 1018 -32.88 60.37 -46.38
N THR A 1019 -31.80 61.16 -46.57
CA THR A 1019 -31.59 62.54 -46.00
C THR A 1019 -31.57 62.71 -44.46
N GLN A 1020 -30.86 63.65 -43.82
CA GLN A 1020 -29.85 64.70 -44.14
C GLN A 1020 -28.70 64.56 -43.09
N GLY A 1021 -27.51 65.18 -43.15
CA GLY A 1021 -27.21 66.63 -43.08
C GLY A 1021 -27.41 67.20 -41.65
N ARG A 1022 -26.52 67.99 -41.03
CA ARG A 1022 -25.24 68.61 -41.48
C ARG A 1022 -24.46 69.22 -40.27
N ASN A 1023 -23.12 69.25 -40.34
CA ASN A 1023 -22.15 70.13 -39.62
C ASN A 1023 -21.94 70.12 -38.08
N MET A 1024 -20.74 70.59 -37.72
CA MET A 1024 -20.19 71.03 -36.40
C MET A 1024 -20.44 72.58 -36.22
N PRO A 1025 -19.89 73.37 -35.25
CA PRO A 1025 -18.82 73.11 -34.24
C PRO A 1025 -18.91 73.86 -32.86
N ALA A 1026 -17.78 73.84 -32.14
CA ALA A 1026 -17.28 74.82 -31.15
C ALA A 1026 -17.70 74.71 -29.65
N ALA A 1027 -16.95 75.43 -28.80
CA ALA A 1027 -16.96 75.38 -27.33
C ALA A 1027 -16.47 76.70 -26.69
N PRO A 1028 -16.73 76.92 -25.39
CA PRO A 1028 -15.83 77.62 -24.43
C PRO A 1028 -15.38 76.64 -23.29
N ALA A 1029 -14.22 76.71 -22.61
CA ALA A 1029 -13.54 77.80 -21.87
C ALA A 1029 -14.30 78.26 -20.60
N ALA A 1030 -13.74 78.38 -19.38
CA ALA A 1030 -12.41 78.02 -18.81
C ALA A 1030 -12.60 77.38 -17.38
N VAL A 1031 -11.92 77.59 -16.22
CA VAL A 1031 -10.91 78.52 -15.63
C VAL A 1031 -9.99 77.72 -14.64
N SER A 1032 -9.10 78.37 -13.86
CA SER A 1032 -8.11 77.87 -12.85
C SER A 1032 -8.71 77.51 -11.46
N MET A 1033 -8.02 76.89 -10.47
CA MET A 1033 -6.61 76.91 -9.96
C MET A 1033 -6.13 75.50 -9.51
N ALA A 1034 -4.87 75.04 -9.59
CA ALA A 1034 -3.52 75.53 -9.17
C ALA A 1034 -3.21 75.24 -7.65
N ASN A 1035 -2.05 74.70 -7.20
CA ASN A 1035 -0.81 74.17 -7.84
C ASN A 1035 0.07 73.35 -6.82
N HIS A 1036 1.26 72.86 -7.24
CA HIS A 1036 2.45 72.42 -6.44
C HIS A 1036 2.51 70.99 -5.82
N THR A 1037 3.68 70.51 -5.33
CA THR A 1037 4.81 69.86 -6.09
C THR A 1037 5.92 69.24 -5.19
N ARG A 1038 6.53 68.12 -5.63
CA ARG A 1038 7.92 67.59 -5.35
C ARG A 1038 8.34 66.93 -3.99
N ASN A 1039 8.83 65.68 -4.11
CA ASN A 1039 10.06 65.03 -3.57
C ASN A 1039 10.80 65.47 -2.26
N ASN A 1040 11.02 64.48 -1.36
CA ASN A 1040 12.28 64.09 -0.62
C ASN A 1040 13.10 65.14 0.21
N PRO A 1041 14.09 64.76 1.07
CA PRO A 1041 14.45 63.46 1.70
C PRO A 1041 14.82 63.53 3.24
N SER A 1042 15.30 62.40 3.79
CA SER A 1042 16.40 62.24 4.79
C SER A 1042 16.41 62.85 6.24
N ALA A 1043 16.41 61.93 7.23
CA ALA A 1043 17.44 61.73 8.29
C ALA A 1043 17.50 62.55 9.63
N SER A 1044 18.00 61.85 10.67
CA SER A 1044 18.43 62.32 12.03
C SER A 1044 17.31 62.79 13.01
N SER A 1045 17.47 62.80 14.35
CA SER A 1045 18.25 61.95 15.29
C SER A 1045 17.76 62.17 16.75
N GLY A 1046 17.94 61.20 17.68
CA GLY A 1046 17.59 61.35 19.10
C GLY A 1046 17.95 60.13 19.96
N ARG A 1047 18.32 60.30 21.24
CA ARG A 1047 18.99 59.26 22.06
C ARG A 1047 18.71 59.42 23.58
N SER A 1048 18.26 58.37 24.27
CA SER A 1048 18.19 58.30 25.76
C SER A 1048 18.03 56.85 26.30
N VAL A 1049 18.69 56.54 27.42
CA VAL A 1049 18.92 55.22 28.10
C VAL A 1049 19.45 55.54 29.54
N PRO A 1050 19.40 54.72 30.63
CA PRO A 1050 18.79 53.39 30.92
C PRO A 1050 17.72 53.42 32.06
N PRO A 1051 17.20 52.26 32.57
CA PRO A 1051 17.70 51.66 33.83
C PRO A 1051 18.06 50.12 33.76
N PRO A 1052 18.57 49.49 34.85
CA PRO A 1052 19.24 48.15 34.86
C PRO A 1052 18.36 46.92 35.30
N PRO A 1053 18.88 45.67 35.33
CA PRO A 1053 18.07 44.43 35.17
C PRO A 1053 17.99 43.46 36.37
N PRO A 1054 17.04 42.51 36.28
CA PRO A 1054 17.30 41.05 36.36
C PRO A 1054 16.61 40.29 35.18
N SER A 1055 16.80 38.99 34.87
CA SER A 1055 17.72 37.89 35.26
C SER A 1055 17.66 36.77 34.18
N ALA A 1056 18.47 35.70 34.25
CA ALA A 1056 18.64 34.70 33.15
C ALA A 1056 18.20 33.25 33.46
N PRO A 1057 17.50 32.57 32.52
CA PRO A 1057 17.31 31.10 32.46
C PRO A 1057 18.03 30.48 31.21
N PRO A 1058 17.96 29.17 30.89
CA PRO A 1058 19.13 28.29 30.90
C PRO A 1058 19.82 28.08 29.53
N ALA A 1059 20.94 27.36 29.54
CA ALA A 1059 21.74 27.05 28.35
C ALA A 1059 20.97 26.24 27.29
N ALA A 1060 21.20 26.57 26.02
CA ALA A 1060 20.57 25.90 24.88
C ALA A 1060 21.22 24.54 24.56
N ALA A 1061 20.40 23.56 24.18
CA ALA A 1061 20.86 22.24 23.77
C ALA A 1061 21.59 22.27 22.41
N ALA A 1062 22.50 21.30 22.21
CA ALA A 1062 23.22 21.12 20.96
C ALA A 1062 22.30 20.64 19.81
N PRO A 1063 22.62 20.96 18.54
CA PRO A 1063 21.86 20.45 17.39
C PRO A 1063 21.99 18.92 17.24
N PRO A 1064 20.99 18.24 16.65
CA PRO A 1064 21.03 16.79 16.43
C PRO A 1064 22.18 16.39 15.49
N ARG A 1065 22.80 15.23 15.78
CA ARG A 1065 23.85 14.64 14.95
C ARG A 1065 23.23 13.68 13.93
N GLU A 1066 23.74 13.71 12.70
CA GLU A 1066 23.34 12.77 11.64
C GLU A 1066 23.86 11.35 11.96
N PRO A 1067 23.09 10.27 11.70
CA PRO A 1067 23.53 8.90 11.98
C PRO A 1067 24.68 8.48 11.05
N GLN A 1068 25.69 7.83 11.63
CA GLN A 1068 26.85 7.31 10.91
C GLN A 1068 26.76 5.81 10.73
N TYR A 1069 27.27 5.33 9.61
CA TYR A 1069 27.27 3.92 9.22
C TYR A 1069 28.71 3.45 9.01
N ARG A 1070 29.09 2.37 9.68
CA ARG A 1070 30.37 1.70 9.47
C ARG A 1070 30.28 0.76 8.28
N VAL A 1071 31.32 0.79 7.45
CA VAL A 1071 31.53 -0.11 6.31
C VAL A 1071 32.04 -1.47 6.81
N LEU A 1072 31.36 -2.57 6.47
CA LEU A 1072 31.66 -3.91 6.98
C LEU A 1072 32.75 -4.67 6.20
N TYR A 1073 32.90 -4.33 4.92
CA TYR A 1073 33.83 -4.97 3.97
C TYR A 1073 34.28 -3.94 2.93
N ASP A 1074 35.49 -4.12 2.37
CA ASP A 1074 35.98 -3.24 1.32
C ASP A 1074 35.07 -3.30 0.08
N PHE A 1075 34.73 -2.12 -0.46
CA PHE A 1075 33.92 -1.99 -1.67
C PHE A 1075 34.59 -1.01 -2.63
N ASN A 1076 35.09 -1.51 -3.76
CA ASN A 1076 35.65 -0.70 -4.84
C ASN A 1076 34.58 -0.42 -5.89
N GLY A 1077 34.20 0.84 -6.06
CA GLY A 1077 33.23 1.26 -7.09
C GLY A 1077 33.77 1.03 -8.49
N GLN A 1078 32.98 0.37 -9.34
CA GLN A 1078 33.35 0.00 -10.72
C GLN A 1078 32.81 0.99 -11.76
N SER A 1079 31.76 1.75 -11.43
CA SER A 1079 31.24 2.84 -12.26
C SER A 1079 31.43 4.22 -11.61
N ALA A 1080 31.40 5.28 -12.42
CA ALA A 1080 31.60 6.66 -11.98
C ALA A 1080 30.52 7.21 -11.01
N ASN A 1081 29.47 6.42 -10.71
CA ASN A 1081 28.40 6.76 -9.77
C ASN A 1081 28.50 5.96 -8.46
N GLU A 1082 29.38 4.98 -8.35
CA GLU A 1082 29.64 4.21 -7.14
C GLU A 1082 30.73 4.89 -6.29
N ILE A 1083 30.67 4.73 -4.98
CA ILE A 1083 31.71 5.24 -4.07
C ILE A 1083 32.61 4.09 -3.61
N THR A 1084 33.92 4.26 -3.73
CA THR A 1084 34.89 3.36 -3.11
C THR A 1084 34.97 3.64 -1.62
N MET A 1085 34.93 2.58 -0.81
CA MET A 1085 35.00 2.63 0.65
C MET A 1085 35.85 1.47 1.17
N ALA A 1086 36.70 1.71 2.16
CA ALA A 1086 37.44 0.67 2.86
C ALA A 1086 36.65 0.15 4.07
N LYS A 1087 36.97 -1.07 4.51
CA LYS A 1087 36.40 -1.67 5.71
C LYS A 1087 36.68 -0.80 6.95
N ASP A 1088 35.71 -0.79 7.86
CA ASP A 1088 35.66 -0.06 9.13
C ASP A 1088 35.63 1.48 9.03
N GLU A 1089 35.61 2.06 7.82
CA GLU A 1089 35.34 3.48 7.56
C GLU A 1089 33.91 3.89 7.96
N LEU A 1090 33.72 5.19 8.27
CA LEU A 1090 32.43 5.76 8.65
C LEU A 1090 31.89 6.69 7.56
N VAL A 1091 30.68 6.40 7.07
CA VAL A 1091 29.98 7.17 6.04
C VAL A 1091 28.60 7.63 6.49
N THR A 1092 28.10 8.73 5.92
CA THR A 1092 26.74 9.24 6.17
C THR A 1092 25.85 8.86 4.99
N ILE A 1093 24.67 8.28 5.26
CA ILE A 1093 23.73 7.86 4.21
C ILE A 1093 22.74 8.99 3.91
N LEU A 1094 22.76 9.49 2.67
CA LEU A 1094 21.91 10.59 2.20
C LEU A 1094 20.54 10.11 1.71
N GLN A 1095 20.50 8.92 1.08
CA GLN A 1095 19.28 8.33 0.51
C GLN A 1095 19.35 6.81 0.59
N LYS A 1096 18.26 6.17 1.02
CA LYS A 1096 18.12 4.70 1.05
C LYS A 1096 17.11 4.28 0.00
N GLU A 1097 17.48 3.38 -0.91
CA GLU A 1097 16.56 2.78 -1.87
C GLU A 1097 16.27 1.30 -1.55
N ASN A 1098 15.10 0.83 -1.97
CA ASN A 1098 14.61 -0.53 -1.69
C ASN A 1098 15.18 -1.59 -2.65
N ASN A 1099 16.13 -1.21 -3.50
CA ASN A 1099 16.85 -2.08 -4.46
C ASN A 1099 18.16 -2.64 -3.89
N GLY A 1100 18.48 -2.36 -2.62
CA GLY A 1100 19.72 -2.79 -1.98
C GLY A 1100 20.91 -1.84 -2.14
N TRP A 1101 20.72 -0.66 -2.74
CA TRP A 1101 21.75 0.36 -2.90
C TRP A 1101 21.38 1.64 -2.16
N TRP A 1102 22.32 2.19 -1.39
CA TRP A 1102 22.17 3.42 -0.63
C TRP A 1102 23.19 4.46 -1.11
N LEU A 1103 22.77 5.73 -1.19
CA LEU A 1103 23.65 6.85 -1.55
C LEU A 1103 24.46 7.25 -0.33
N ALA A 1104 25.72 6.86 -0.30
CA ALA A 1104 26.65 7.15 0.79
C ALA A 1104 27.48 8.41 0.48
N LYS A 1105 27.80 9.15 1.54
CA LYS A 1105 28.72 10.29 1.53
C LYS A 1105 29.87 10.00 2.47
N HIS A 1106 31.08 9.97 1.93
CA HIS A 1106 32.30 9.86 2.74
C HIS A 1106 32.66 11.24 3.33
N PRO A 1107 33.28 11.32 4.52
CA PRO A 1107 33.67 12.60 5.14
C PRO A 1107 34.59 13.50 4.28
N SER A 1108 35.30 12.94 3.29
CA SER A 1108 36.06 13.71 2.28
C SER A 1108 35.18 14.52 1.30
N GLY A 1109 33.85 14.35 1.35
CA GLY A 1109 32.88 15.06 0.52
C GLY A 1109 32.44 14.30 -0.74
N GLN A 1110 33.13 13.21 -1.10
CA GLN A 1110 32.71 12.30 -2.17
C GLN A 1110 31.37 11.63 -1.85
N GLN A 1111 30.58 11.41 -2.90
CA GLN A 1111 29.22 10.84 -2.84
C GLN A 1111 29.06 9.83 -3.96
N GLY A 1112 28.42 8.70 -3.67
CA GLY A 1112 28.13 7.66 -4.65
C GLY A 1112 27.36 6.51 -4.03
N TRP A 1113 26.92 5.58 -4.86
CA TRP A 1113 26.13 4.44 -4.44
C TRP A 1113 27.01 3.34 -3.84
N ALA A 1114 26.53 2.75 -2.73
CA ALA A 1114 27.14 1.61 -2.06
C ALA A 1114 26.07 0.55 -1.73
N PRO A 1115 26.42 -0.75 -1.67
CA PRO A 1115 25.47 -1.80 -1.29
C PRO A 1115 25.08 -1.66 0.19
N SER A 1116 23.76 -1.71 0.48
CA SER A 1116 23.25 -1.61 1.85
C SER A 1116 23.75 -2.73 2.78
N ALA A 1117 23.98 -3.93 2.22
CA ALA A 1117 24.53 -5.07 2.94
C ALA A 1117 25.97 -4.88 3.44
N TYR A 1118 26.68 -3.86 2.96
CA TYR A 1118 28.05 -3.53 3.36
C TYR A 1118 28.08 -2.45 4.45
N LEU A 1119 26.92 -2.01 4.98
CA LEU A 1119 26.79 -0.84 5.84
C LEU A 1119 26.00 -1.16 7.12
N LYS A 1120 26.58 -0.88 8.29
CA LYS A 1120 25.95 -1.08 9.60
C LYS A 1120 25.84 0.23 10.36
N GLU A 1121 24.66 0.51 10.91
CA GLU A 1121 24.42 1.69 11.75
C GLU A 1121 25.17 1.56 13.08
N GLU A 1122 25.91 2.58 13.50
CA GLU A 1122 26.71 2.57 14.73
C GLU A 1122 26.20 3.64 15.71
N ALA A 1123 25.73 3.20 16.89
CA ALA A 1123 25.18 4.07 17.91
C ALA A 1123 26.30 4.77 18.71
N PRO A 1124 26.16 6.08 19.03
CA PRO A 1124 27.19 6.81 19.75
C PRO A 1124 27.32 6.35 21.22
N PRO A 1125 28.55 6.24 21.77
CA PRO A 1125 28.76 5.78 23.14
C PRO A 1125 28.31 6.81 24.20
N PRO A 1126 27.91 6.37 25.40
CA PRO A 1126 27.45 7.24 26.48
C PRO A 1126 28.62 8.01 27.17
N PRO A 1127 28.34 9.18 27.77
CA PRO A 1127 29.35 9.97 28.48
C PRO A 1127 29.67 9.39 29.89
N PRO A 1128 30.90 9.62 30.40
CA PRO A 1128 31.31 9.16 31.74
C PRO A 1128 30.70 9.99 32.89
N PRO A 1129 30.64 9.44 34.12
CA PRO A 1129 30.03 10.08 35.28
C PRO A 1129 30.90 11.21 35.90
N VAL A 1130 30.25 12.09 36.67
CA VAL A 1130 30.85 13.30 37.27
C VAL A 1130 30.99 13.17 38.79
N ALA A 1131 32.15 13.59 39.32
CA ALA A 1131 32.49 13.60 40.75
C ALA A 1131 32.24 14.99 41.43
N PRO A 1132 32.16 15.09 42.77
CA PRO A 1132 31.43 16.16 43.45
C PRO A 1132 32.20 17.48 43.74
N ALA A 1133 31.45 18.45 44.27
CA ALA A 1133 31.75 19.89 44.27
C ALA A 1133 32.70 20.43 45.37
N ALA A 1134 33.18 21.66 45.15
CA ALA A 1134 33.75 22.57 46.16
C ALA A 1134 33.20 24.00 46.01
N ARG A 1135 33.32 24.85 47.04
CA ARG A 1135 32.73 26.21 47.13
C ARG A 1135 33.77 27.34 46.97
N PRO A 1136 33.36 28.61 46.71
CA PRO A 1136 34.23 29.65 46.12
C PRO A 1136 34.85 30.64 47.12
N MET A 1137 35.88 31.38 46.67
CA MET A 1137 36.41 32.61 47.29
C MET A 1137 36.88 33.63 46.20
N PRO A 1138 37.10 34.93 46.53
CA PRO A 1138 36.76 36.03 45.62
C PRO A 1138 37.99 36.87 45.11
N PRO A 1139 37.93 38.21 44.84
CA PRO A 1139 38.50 38.78 43.60
C PRO A 1139 39.87 39.47 43.74
N PRO A 1140 40.60 39.72 42.63
CA PRO A 1140 41.88 40.44 42.63
C PRO A 1140 41.72 41.98 42.56
N PRO A 1141 42.64 42.75 43.20
CA PRO A 1141 42.72 44.21 43.08
C PRO A 1141 43.63 44.69 41.91
N PRO A 1142 43.54 45.97 41.50
CA PRO A 1142 44.35 46.58 40.42
C PRO A 1142 45.58 47.37 41.02
N PRO A 1143 46.45 48.07 40.24
CA PRO A 1143 47.80 47.56 40.02
C PRO A 1143 48.95 48.57 40.28
N ALA A 1144 50.22 48.14 40.16
CA ALA A 1144 51.39 49.01 40.20
C ALA A 1144 52.56 48.57 39.28
N ALA A 1145 53.41 49.55 38.95
CA ALA A 1145 54.64 49.55 38.14
C ALA A 1145 55.82 48.73 38.75
N ALA A 1146 56.95 48.43 38.09
CA ALA A 1146 57.39 48.37 36.67
C ALA A 1146 58.86 47.83 36.61
N LYS A 1147 59.50 47.86 35.42
CA LYS A 1147 60.89 47.47 35.00
C LYS A 1147 60.93 46.20 34.13
N SER A 1148 61.89 45.94 33.22
CA SER A 1148 62.75 46.77 32.32
C SER A 1148 63.55 45.80 31.41
N ASN A 1149 63.99 46.21 30.21
CA ASN A 1149 64.62 45.32 29.22
C ASN A 1149 66.04 44.80 29.58
N GLY A 1150 66.43 43.62 29.06
CA GLY A 1150 67.82 43.41 28.57
C GLY A 1150 68.44 41.99 28.56
N HIS A 1151 68.80 41.52 27.36
CA HIS A 1151 69.91 40.57 27.02
C HIS A 1151 69.80 39.06 27.38
N GLY A 1152 70.53 38.20 26.63
CA GLY A 1152 70.63 36.72 26.75
C GLY A 1152 72.05 36.25 27.17
N PRO A 1153 72.64 35.10 26.71
CA PRO A 1153 72.20 34.11 25.70
C PRO A 1153 72.51 32.58 25.96
N VAL A 1154 71.94 31.68 25.12
CA VAL A 1154 72.45 30.39 24.51
C VAL A 1154 73.38 29.39 25.28
N VAL A 1155 73.16 28.05 25.16
CA VAL A 1155 74.14 26.95 24.80
C VAL A 1155 73.60 25.48 24.91
N ARG A 1156 73.60 24.71 23.78
CA ARG A 1156 73.85 23.24 23.51
C ARG A 1156 73.19 22.10 24.38
N ALA A 1157 73.15 20.80 24.00
CA ALA A 1157 73.93 19.97 23.05
C ALA A 1157 73.16 18.81 22.32
N LYS A 1158 73.87 17.84 21.71
CA LYS A 1158 73.41 16.81 20.71
C LYS A 1158 74.30 15.52 20.77
N PRO A 1159 73.90 14.31 20.30
CA PRO A 1159 74.56 13.66 19.14
C PRO A 1159 73.72 12.64 18.29
N THR A 1160 74.36 11.88 17.38
CA THR A 1160 73.87 10.92 16.31
C THR A 1160 75.05 9.98 15.85
N PRO A 1161 75.01 9.01 14.88
CA PRO A 1161 73.94 8.32 14.09
C PRO A 1161 73.84 6.76 14.36
N PRO A 1162 74.35 5.68 13.66
CA PRO A 1162 74.79 5.37 12.24
C PRO A 1162 74.46 3.95 11.58
N ALA A 1163 74.12 3.91 10.27
CA ALA A 1163 74.63 2.99 9.18
C ALA A 1163 74.04 1.52 8.90
N PRO A 1164 74.46 0.74 7.83
CA PRO A 1164 73.59 -0.05 6.88
C PRO A 1164 74.10 -1.54 6.60
N PRO A 1165 74.20 -2.21 5.38
CA PRO A 1165 73.57 -2.15 4.02
C PRO A 1165 73.22 -3.49 3.22
N ALA A 1166 72.28 -3.42 2.26
CA ALA A 1166 72.19 -4.06 0.89
C ALA A 1166 72.41 -5.58 0.52
N LYS A 1167 71.61 -6.15 -0.44
CA LYS A 1167 72.03 -7.00 -1.62
C LYS A 1167 70.91 -7.50 -2.61
N ARG A 1168 71.29 -8.33 -3.62
CA ARG A 1168 70.64 -8.82 -4.90
C ARG A 1168 71.02 -10.34 -5.10
N PRO A 1169 70.81 -11.11 -6.22
CA PRO A 1169 69.74 -11.26 -7.27
C PRO A 1169 69.38 -12.76 -7.66
N ALA A 1170 68.63 -12.98 -8.78
CA ALA A 1170 68.69 -14.13 -9.75
C ALA A 1170 68.12 -15.54 -9.40
N ALA A 1171 67.79 -16.48 -10.34
CA ALA A 1171 67.34 -16.45 -11.77
C ALA A 1171 66.95 -17.87 -12.35
N GLY A 1172 66.21 -17.93 -13.48
CA GLY A 1172 66.09 -19.09 -14.43
C GLY A 1172 64.71 -19.77 -14.58
N GLY A 1173 64.25 -20.31 -15.72
CA GLY A 1173 64.72 -20.20 -17.13
C GLY A 1173 64.02 -21.11 -18.19
N ARG A 1174 63.98 -20.67 -19.47
CA ARG A 1174 63.68 -21.40 -20.76
C ARG A 1174 62.22 -21.65 -21.25
N LYS A 1175 62.11 -21.95 -22.56
CA LYS A 1175 60.97 -22.18 -23.51
C LYS A 1175 60.91 -23.69 -23.92
N PRO A 1176 59.96 -24.29 -24.71
CA PRO A 1176 59.16 -23.75 -25.85
C PRO A 1176 57.69 -24.30 -26.01
N ALA A 1177 57.19 -24.47 -27.25
CA ALA A 1177 55.83 -24.88 -27.71
C ALA A 1177 55.92 -26.03 -28.77
N PRO A 1178 54.89 -26.49 -29.55
CA PRO A 1178 53.44 -26.15 -29.64
C PRO A 1178 52.36 -27.30 -29.48
N PRO A 1179 51.68 -27.89 -30.51
CA PRO A 1179 50.21 -28.23 -30.53
C PRO A 1179 49.91 -29.78 -30.44
N PRO A 1180 48.69 -30.38 -30.70
CA PRO A 1180 47.45 -29.93 -31.40
C PRO A 1180 46.06 -30.47 -30.85
N ALA A 1181 45.03 -30.55 -31.72
CA ALA A 1181 43.68 -31.16 -31.54
C ALA A 1181 43.66 -32.65 -32.09
N PRO A 1182 42.55 -33.41 -32.39
CA PRO A 1182 41.08 -33.10 -32.48
C PRO A 1182 40.11 -34.25 -31.99
N ARG A 1183 38.86 -34.27 -32.52
CA ARG A 1183 37.72 -35.25 -32.48
C ARG A 1183 36.50 -34.78 -31.65
N ASP A 1184 35.21 -34.83 -32.04
CA ASP A 1184 34.38 -35.32 -33.19
C ASP A 1184 33.39 -36.48 -32.84
N SER A 1185 32.35 -36.67 -33.68
CA SER A 1185 31.09 -37.45 -33.56
C SER A 1185 29.92 -36.74 -32.84
N GLY A 1186 28.64 -36.79 -33.27
CA GLY A 1186 28.09 -37.12 -34.60
C GLY A 1186 27.07 -38.27 -34.65
N LEU A 1187 25.79 -38.01 -35.01
CA LEU A 1187 24.80 -39.02 -35.47
C LEU A 1187 23.50 -38.38 -36.04
N SER A 1188 22.83 -39.07 -36.98
CA SER A 1188 21.55 -38.68 -37.63
C SER A 1188 20.89 -39.89 -38.30
N VAL A 1189 19.55 -39.98 -38.34
CA VAL A 1189 18.76 -40.89 -39.24
C VAL A 1189 17.41 -40.23 -39.62
N ASN A 1190 16.84 -40.62 -40.77
CA ASN A 1190 15.65 -40.04 -41.43
C ASN A 1190 14.29 -40.71 -41.08
N GLY A 1191 13.18 -40.09 -41.51
CA GLY A 1191 11.85 -40.71 -41.64
C GLY A 1191 10.84 -39.80 -42.36
N THR A 1192 9.95 -40.34 -43.20
CA THR A 1192 8.94 -39.62 -44.04
C THR A 1192 7.63 -40.43 -44.11
N ASP A 1193 6.49 -40.08 -44.73
CA ASP A 1193 5.99 -38.94 -45.57
C ASP A 1193 4.43 -38.98 -45.48
N SER A 1194 3.55 -38.12 -46.02
CA SER A 1194 3.58 -36.88 -46.83
C SER A 1194 2.27 -36.09 -46.58
N GLY A 1195 2.01 -34.93 -47.23
CA GLY A 1195 0.76 -34.19 -46.90
C GLY A 1195 0.28 -32.95 -47.66
N ARG A 1196 0.63 -32.74 -48.94
CA ARG A 1196 -0.07 -31.83 -49.91
C ARG A 1196 -0.09 -30.29 -49.68
N SER A 1197 0.44 -29.60 -50.71
CA SER A 1197 -0.01 -28.31 -51.30
C SER A 1197 0.18 -26.92 -50.62
N THR A 1198 1.20 -26.23 -51.16
CA THR A 1198 1.21 -24.79 -51.57
C THR A 1198 1.44 -23.69 -50.51
N PRO A 1199 2.08 -22.55 -50.89
CA PRO A 1199 3.15 -21.97 -50.05
C PRO A 1199 2.81 -20.70 -49.27
N THR A 1200 3.56 -20.49 -48.18
CA THR A 1200 3.68 -19.22 -47.45
C THR A 1200 5.12 -18.68 -47.57
N PRO A 1201 5.31 -17.35 -47.71
CA PRO A 1201 6.63 -16.73 -47.60
C PRO A 1201 6.98 -16.45 -46.12
N SER A 1202 8.22 -16.75 -45.72
CA SER A 1202 8.70 -16.53 -44.35
C SER A 1202 9.07 -15.06 -44.08
N PHE A 1203 8.68 -14.53 -42.92
CA PHE A 1203 9.25 -13.27 -42.38
C PHE A 1203 9.44 -13.32 -40.85
N ALA A 1204 10.30 -14.23 -40.39
CA ALA A 1204 10.79 -14.26 -39.02
C ALA A 1204 11.81 -13.13 -38.79
N GLY A 1205 11.35 -11.91 -38.47
CA GLY A 1205 12.25 -10.76 -38.24
C GLY A 1205 11.65 -9.52 -37.54
N GLY A 1206 10.33 -9.36 -37.47
CA GLY A 1206 9.72 -8.07 -37.07
C GLY A 1206 9.70 -7.72 -35.58
N LEU A 1207 9.71 -8.71 -34.66
CA LEU A 1207 9.31 -8.45 -33.27
C LEU A 1207 10.39 -7.76 -32.42
N ALA A 1208 11.67 -8.13 -32.60
CA ALA A 1208 12.78 -7.53 -31.87
C ALA A 1208 13.00 -6.06 -32.26
N GLU A 1209 12.84 -5.74 -33.55
CA GLU A 1209 12.98 -4.37 -34.05
C GLU A 1209 11.80 -3.48 -33.61
N ALA A 1210 10.57 -4.00 -33.65
CA ALA A 1210 9.39 -3.30 -33.14
C ALA A 1210 9.48 -2.95 -31.64
N LEU A 1211 10.04 -3.86 -30.81
CA LEU A 1211 10.29 -3.58 -29.40
C LEU A 1211 11.36 -2.49 -29.21
N LYS A 1212 12.46 -2.54 -29.96
CA LYS A 1212 13.55 -1.55 -29.90
C LYS A 1212 13.10 -0.16 -30.37
N ALA A 1213 12.23 -0.09 -31.38
CA ALA A 1213 11.59 1.14 -31.85
C ALA A 1213 10.63 1.73 -30.80
N ARG A 1214 9.86 0.90 -30.10
CA ARG A 1214 8.95 1.36 -29.03
C ARG A 1214 9.70 1.83 -27.78
N GLN A 1215 10.80 1.18 -27.43
CA GLN A 1215 11.64 1.54 -26.28
C GLN A 1215 12.36 2.88 -26.50
N SER A 1216 12.90 3.10 -27.70
CA SER A 1216 13.54 4.38 -28.08
C SER A 1216 12.54 5.54 -28.23
N ALA A 1217 11.29 5.26 -28.63
CA ALA A 1217 10.22 6.26 -28.61
C ALA A 1217 9.88 6.74 -27.19
N MET A 1218 9.88 5.86 -26.19
CA MET A 1218 9.58 6.21 -24.80
C MET A 1218 10.72 6.92 -24.05
N GLN A 1219 11.94 6.92 -24.56
CA GLN A 1219 13.05 7.68 -23.97
C GLN A 1219 13.07 9.16 -24.39
N ARG A 1220 12.57 9.51 -25.59
CA ARG A 1220 12.58 10.91 -26.07
C ARG A 1220 11.62 11.86 -25.35
N ASP A 1221 10.51 11.36 -24.81
CA ASP A 1221 9.53 12.16 -24.06
C ASP A 1221 9.95 12.43 -22.59
N ARG A 1222 11.19 12.15 -22.18
CA ARG A 1222 11.70 12.42 -20.82
C ARG A 1222 12.79 13.50 -20.72
N ASP A 1223 13.50 13.80 -21.81
CA ASP A 1223 14.63 14.73 -21.78
C ASP A 1223 14.27 16.19 -22.19
N GLU A 1224 13.02 16.46 -22.60
CA GLU A 1224 12.56 17.80 -23.04
C GLU A 1224 11.64 18.55 -22.05
N GLU A 1225 11.46 18.09 -20.79
CA GLU A 1225 10.73 18.85 -19.74
C GLU A 1225 11.63 19.27 -18.54
N ALA A 1226 12.93 19.45 -18.78
CA ALA A 1226 13.94 19.74 -17.76
C ALA A 1226 14.70 21.09 -17.90
N ASP A 1227 14.36 21.95 -18.88
CA ASP A 1227 15.06 23.24 -19.10
C ASP A 1227 14.13 24.35 -19.65
N TRP A 1228 13.21 24.86 -18.80
CA TRP A 1228 12.34 26.04 -19.05
C TRP A 1228 11.79 26.72 -17.78
#